data_AF-A0A7C6P1E2-F1
#
_entry.id   AF-A0A7C6P1E2-F1
#
_cell.length_a   1.000
_cell.length_b   1.000
_cell.length_c   1.000
_cell.angle_alpha   90.00
_cell.angle_beta   90.00
_cell.angle_gamma   90.00
#
_symmetry.space_group_name_H-M   'P 1'
#
loop_
_entity.id
_entity.type
_entity.pdbx_description
1 polymer ?
#
loop_
_entity_poly.entity_id
_entity_poly.type
_entity_poly.pdbx_seq_one_letter_code
_entity_poly.pdbx_strand_id
1 'polypeptide(L)'
;MNRAVKRLFGFVLAVSMVLGMLSPVQAATGSSKKPVTVTRGEVCKAVNTLIGATKESSEMKNIVNYKKSNPYYSTMSIAYNAGYLIPNKKHELAKASAKADYNFVATILSRILKTRRLEVLGTYEPYATLTPKSFNAYISKVIPTVITKSVSDKVYKGNVMLNKPDLTLKNVTVNGNLVIGDGVADKEAILENVTVTGKLIVRGGGENSVKILGTSDISTMEIIQVNNVVSIKVSNDANVRLIYINDGCDDVILYGPIGSVNVVGNDIHVSTNNATITNVTLLGENTSFSVSKDSVVDTVELKSTASNARLEVSGTVKDIATSAAGSSIKVADTGSISSVTAKESAKGLSIDVAGKASIKSVNSAAQDTVISGEGRVDTVTGATTGKGNTSNTGSGSGGNANTGSGSGGSSNGGSGNGDPGDNGSGNDNGSGNDNGSGNDNGSGTDDGQTTYRTDARFAADYPIVELAKDVDNNPGSQRNVMLRIKLKDGIASPSSPVKVYYVITSDNTSSDASSESVIHGHLGIDTIDPDGSRHHDIIWASRSGVVTLTGSEEKVVTESMYYNGQEGMKIYFVVKSSVETSAVPTRIAFSKETGSSFGDNVAPSVYDAFWSEPVVEGENSTRTVRIITSEVLDTAKTVSGNAFTVSGVTGSSITAVNLHKNDKDYYVPYSDWIDLTLVYPTGSDLDALQITYVPELGGITDIANIPNRMESFTLSRQQPGDFSYFNKLIQDAAPKIDKLFVSEDGKYLTLHLSPRFADFDYSIRIDADGQPLGEWDYVPVRYSTDYSEQSVYAAGATGKASSYTITLSPNGGKDLYDVVDKQYVSFSETVSATPYSGFIVSGVGLDLAQKILSLEISGDIYEDYYLRQGCQYVLTIDGISYRLRGEAVYNGYNNRVFEAGCLESIDFSKVSTSSIVTLSFDSLSTAQDADALAKDPSGKPIDPSILKNLHVTVK
;
A
#
# COMPACT_ATOMS: atom_id res chain seq x y z
N MET A 1 4.00 47.74 -35.01
CA MET A 1 4.73 46.44 -34.86
C MET A 1 3.76 45.39 -34.33
N ASN A 2 3.79 44.16 -34.85
CA ASN A 2 2.69 43.20 -34.72
C ASN A 2 2.74 42.35 -33.42
N ARG A 3 1.59 41.89 -32.92
CA ARG A 3 1.46 41.07 -31.68
C ARG A 3 2.29 39.78 -31.73
N ALA A 4 2.49 39.20 -32.92
CA ALA A 4 3.36 38.05 -33.13
C ALA A 4 4.81 38.27 -32.65
N VAL A 5 5.37 39.47 -32.89
CA VAL A 5 6.77 39.80 -32.54
C VAL A 5 6.96 39.87 -31.01
N LYS A 6 5.95 40.38 -30.27
CA LYS A 6 5.98 40.38 -28.80
C LYS A 6 5.88 38.96 -28.21
N ARG A 7 5.14 38.03 -28.83
CA ARG A 7 5.15 36.61 -28.43
C ARG A 7 6.52 35.97 -28.70
N LEU A 8 7.15 36.27 -29.84
CA LEU A 8 8.45 35.72 -30.21
C LEU A 8 9.56 36.12 -29.21
N PHE A 9 9.62 37.40 -28.80
CA PHE A 9 10.63 37.87 -27.85
C PHE A 9 10.53 37.25 -26.44
N GLY A 10 9.33 36.82 -26.00
CA GLY A 10 9.19 36.05 -24.77
C GLY A 10 9.69 34.61 -24.90
N PHE A 11 9.49 34.01 -26.08
CA PHE A 11 9.87 32.63 -26.37
C PHE A 11 11.39 32.44 -26.53
N VAL A 12 12.09 33.47 -27.00
CA VAL A 12 13.53 33.40 -27.31
C VAL A 12 14.41 33.15 -26.09
N LEU A 13 14.12 33.72 -24.90
CA LEU A 13 15.05 33.63 -23.76
C LEU A 13 15.27 32.20 -23.23
N ALA A 14 14.18 31.45 -22.99
CA ALA A 14 14.26 30.06 -22.53
C ALA A 14 14.88 29.15 -23.60
N VAL A 15 14.48 29.33 -24.86
CA VAL A 15 14.97 28.54 -26.00
C VAL A 15 16.46 28.78 -26.26
N SER A 16 16.94 30.04 -26.19
CA SER A 16 18.37 30.38 -26.35
C SER A 16 19.25 29.80 -25.26
N MET A 17 18.77 29.68 -24.01
CA MET A 17 19.56 29.05 -22.94
C MET A 17 19.81 27.56 -23.24
N VAL A 18 18.77 26.78 -23.56
CA VAL A 18 18.95 25.33 -23.80
C VAL A 18 19.71 25.05 -25.11
N LEU A 19 19.54 25.87 -26.16
CA LEU A 19 20.35 25.78 -27.38
C LEU A 19 21.84 26.10 -27.16
N GLY A 20 22.19 26.86 -26.11
CA GLY A 20 23.59 27.09 -25.72
C GLY A 20 24.24 25.94 -24.93
N MET A 21 23.45 25.03 -24.33
CA MET A 21 23.95 23.94 -23.49
C MET A 21 24.42 22.73 -24.31
N LEU A 22 23.77 22.49 -25.45
CA LEU A 22 24.06 21.43 -26.42
C LEU A 22 24.88 21.99 -27.58
N SER A 23 26.20 22.08 -27.40
CA SER A 23 27.13 22.52 -28.45
C SER A 23 26.94 21.69 -29.74
N PRO A 24 26.87 22.32 -30.93
CA PRO A 24 26.83 21.57 -32.17
C PRO A 24 28.15 20.83 -32.35
N VAL A 25 28.10 19.49 -32.30
CA VAL A 25 29.26 18.62 -32.56
C VAL A 25 29.87 18.97 -33.92
N GLN A 26 31.19 19.14 -33.97
CA GLN A 26 31.94 19.44 -35.19
C GLN A 26 31.48 18.57 -36.36
N ALA A 27 31.15 19.20 -37.49
CA ALA A 27 30.70 18.51 -38.68
C ALA A 27 31.86 17.81 -39.41
N ALA A 28 32.27 16.64 -38.90
CA ALA A 28 33.12 15.72 -39.63
C ALA A 28 32.42 15.22 -40.91
N THR A 29 33.19 14.98 -41.97
CA THR A 29 32.69 14.80 -43.34
C THR A 29 32.27 13.37 -43.65
N GLY A 30 31.13 13.21 -44.36
CA GLY A 30 30.92 12.10 -45.30
C GLY A 30 30.51 10.74 -44.72
N SER A 31 29.25 10.59 -44.28
CA SER A 31 28.52 9.31 -44.26
C SER A 31 27.03 9.55 -43.95
N SER A 32 26.19 8.52 -44.05
CA SER A 32 24.74 8.61 -43.81
C SER A 32 24.45 9.02 -42.36
N LYS A 33 23.86 10.21 -42.19
CA LYS A 33 23.56 10.78 -40.87
C LYS A 33 22.46 10.00 -40.15
N LYS A 34 22.85 9.03 -39.31
CA LYS A 34 22.00 8.50 -38.24
C LYS A 34 21.46 9.69 -37.40
N PRO A 35 20.20 9.65 -36.92
CA PRO A 35 19.64 10.72 -36.12
C PRO A 35 20.46 10.90 -34.82
N VAL A 36 20.87 12.13 -34.54
CA VAL A 36 21.63 12.47 -33.33
C VAL A 36 20.67 12.44 -32.13
N THR A 37 20.81 11.42 -31.29
CA THR A 37 20.04 11.24 -30.07
C THR A 37 20.75 11.85 -28.86
N VAL A 38 20.01 12.49 -27.96
CA VAL A 38 20.55 13.05 -26.71
C VAL A 38 20.90 11.90 -25.75
N THR A 39 22.02 12.01 -25.06
CA THR A 39 22.44 11.08 -24.02
C THR A 39 21.95 11.48 -22.63
N ARG A 40 21.87 10.53 -21.70
CA ARG A 40 21.46 10.79 -20.30
C ARG A 40 22.40 11.79 -19.61
N GLY A 41 23.69 11.79 -19.96
CA GLY A 41 24.67 12.77 -19.50
C GLY A 41 24.43 14.19 -20.01
N GLU A 42 24.10 14.35 -21.30
CA GLU A 42 23.74 15.66 -21.87
C GLU A 42 22.44 16.21 -21.26
N VAL A 43 21.46 15.34 -21.01
CA VAL A 43 20.24 15.69 -20.26
C VAL A 43 20.61 16.19 -18.86
N CYS A 44 21.43 15.47 -18.11
CA CYS A 44 21.88 15.91 -16.78
C CYS A 44 22.63 17.24 -16.85
N LYS A 45 23.50 17.47 -17.85
CA LYS A 45 24.20 18.75 -18.05
C LYS A 45 23.22 19.91 -18.27
N ALA A 46 22.21 19.72 -19.12
CA ALA A 46 21.19 20.73 -19.38
C ALA A 46 20.34 21.01 -18.13
N VAL A 47 19.96 19.97 -17.37
CA VAL A 47 19.16 20.12 -16.14
C VAL A 47 19.96 20.79 -15.01
N ASN A 48 21.22 20.42 -14.77
CA ASN A 48 22.14 21.15 -13.88
C ASN A 48 22.17 22.65 -14.22
N THR A 49 22.29 22.99 -15.50
CA THR A 49 22.35 24.39 -15.95
C THR A 49 21.00 25.12 -15.83
N LEU A 50 19.88 24.39 -16.00
CA LEU A 50 18.52 24.93 -15.86
C LEU A 50 18.22 25.34 -14.41
N ILE A 51 18.50 24.46 -13.45
CA ILE A 51 18.31 24.74 -12.01
C ILE A 51 19.44 25.62 -11.45
N GLY A 52 20.62 25.59 -12.08
CA GLY A 52 21.80 26.35 -11.71
C GLY A 52 22.75 25.64 -10.74
N ALA A 53 22.64 24.32 -10.62
CA ALA A 53 23.49 23.50 -9.76
C ALA A 53 24.93 23.40 -10.31
N THR A 54 25.92 23.56 -9.43
CA THR A 54 27.36 23.61 -9.76
C THR A 54 28.24 22.81 -8.80
N LYS A 55 27.76 22.42 -7.61
CA LYS A 55 28.52 21.72 -6.57
C LYS A 55 28.55 20.21 -6.86
N GLU A 56 29.74 19.62 -6.91
CA GLU A 56 29.93 18.16 -6.93
C GLU A 56 29.71 17.55 -5.53
N SER A 57 29.20 16.31 -5.48
CA SER A 57 28.98 15.59 -4.22
C SER A 57 30.27 14.99 -3.67
N SER A 58 30.51 15.13 -2.36
CA SER A 58 31.55 14.37 -1.65
C SER A 58 31.26 12.87 -1.68
N GLU A 59 29.98 12.50 -1.64
CA GLU A 59 29.50 11.12 -1.56
C GLU A 59 29.49 10.41 -2.92
N MET A 60 29.86 11.12 -3.99
CA MET A 60 30.21 10.52 -5.28
C MET A 60 31.35 9.48 -5.17
N LYS A 61 32.12 9.50 -4.08
CA LYS A 61 33.08 8.44 -3.71
C LYS A 61 32.43 7.06 -3.48
N ASN A 62 31.15 7.03 -3.11
CA ASN A 62 30.36 5.83 -2.81
C ASN A 62 29.70 5.23 -4.07
N ILE A 63 29.78 5.92 -5.21
CA ILE A 63 29.13 5.51 -6.47
C ILE A 63 30.04 4.59 -7.28
N VAL A 64 29.64 3.32 -7.41
CA VAL A 64 30.49 2.24 -7.95
C VAL A 64 30.87 2.47 -9.41
N ASN A 65 29.95 2.98 -10.23
CA ASN A 65 30.10 3.04 -11.68
C ASN A 65 30.62 4.39 -12.24
N TYR A 66 31.01 5.35 -11.38
CA TYR A 66 31.60 6.63 -11.80
C TYR A 66 32.89 6.98 -11.06
N LYS A 67 34.03 6.69 -11.68
CA LYS A 67 35.35 7.12 -11.22
C LYS A 67 35.72 8.49 -11.81
N LYS A 68 36.62 9.25 -11.16
CA LYS A 68 37.04 10.60 -11.60
C LYS A 68 37.64 10.68 -13.01
N SER A 69 38.05 9.56 -13.60
CA SER A 69 38.51 9.45 -14.98
C SER A 69 37.39 9.38 -16.03
N ASN A 70 36.12 9.23 -15.62
CA ASN A 70 34.98 9.23 -16.53
C ASN A 70 34.68 10.69 -16.99
N PRO A 71 34.59 10.99 -18.31
CA PRO A 71 34.34 12.35 -18.78
C PRO A 71 33.00 12.95 -18.33
N TYR A 72 32.03 12.11 -17.91
CA TYR A 72 30.76 12.56 -17.33
C TYR A 72 30.78 12.70 -15.80
N TYR A 73 31.88 12.37 -15.11
CA TYR A 73 31.95 12.33 -13.64
C TYR A 73 31.40 13.61 -12.99
N SER A 74 31.91 14.77 -13.39
CA SER A 74 31.50 16.08 -12.85
C SER A 74 30.00 16.33 -13.06
N THR A 75 29.49 16.10 -14.27
CA THR A 75 28.06 16.29 -14.61
C THR A 75 27.15 15.39 -13.79
N MET A 76 27.53 14.13 -13.59
CA MET A 76 26.73 13.16 -12.83
C MET A 76 26.88 13.36 -11.31
N SER A 77 28.03 13.85 -10.85
CA SER A 77 28.30 14.22 -9.45
C SER A 77 27.45 15.42 -9.02
N ILE A 78 27.34 16.46 -9.86
CA ILE A 78 26.44 17.60 -9.61
C ILE A 78 24.97 17.16 -9.66
N ALA A 79 24.59 16.29 -10.61
CA ALA A 79 23.22 15.79 -10.73
C ALA A 79 22.78 14.93 -9.53
N TYR A 80 23.73 14.17 -8.95
CA TYR A 80 23.55 13.41 -7.72
C TYR A 80 23.49 14.34 -6.50
N ASN A 81 24.40 15.32 -6.40
CA ASN A 81 24.39 16.33 -5.33
C ASN A 81 23.10 17.17 -5.29
N ALA A 82 22.48 17.41 -6.45
CA ALA A 82 21.22 18.12 -6.57
C ALA A 82 19.98 17.26 -6.23
N GLY A 83 20.16 15.99 -5.83
CA GLY A 83 19.09 15.09 -5.36
C GLY A 83 18.13 14.56 -6.45
N TYR A 84 18.24 15.03 -7.70
CA TYR A 84 17.34 14.59 -8.78
C TYR A 84 17.80 13.29 -9.46
N LEU A 85 19.09 12.96 -9.40
CA LEU A 85 19.65 11.71 -9.90
C LEU A 85 19.99 10.78 -8.72
N ILE A 86 19.13 9.78 -8.49
CA ILE A 86 19.24 8.84 -7.35
C ILE A 86 19.87 7.50 -7.83
N PRO A 87 20.79 6.89 -7.07
CA PRO A 87 21.38 5.59 -7.41
C PRO A 87 20.42 4.41 -7.22
N ASN A 88 20.75 3.25 -7.79
CA ASN A 88 20.07 1.98 -7.53
C ASN A 88 20.54 1.32 -6.21
N LYS A 89 19.92 0.18 -5.83
CA LYS A 89 20.32 -0.65 -4.67
C LYS A 89 21.77 -1.18 -4.70
N LYS A 90 22.51 -1.00 -5.81
CA LYS A 90 23.93 -1.38 -5.98
C LYS A 90 24.87 -0.16 -5.95
N HIS A 91 24.37 1.01 -5.52
CA HIS A 91 25.08 2.29 -5.53
C HIS A 91 25.60 2.72 -6.92
N GLU A 92 24.82 2.43 -7.97
CA GLU A 92 25.10 2.82 -9.35
C GLU A 92 24.16 3.94 -9.81
N LEU A 93 24.71 4.97 -10.47
CA LEU A 93 23.90 6.00 -11.16
C LEU A 93 23.60 5.57 -12.61
N ALA A 94 22.55 6.12 -13.21
CA ALA A 94 22.19 5.83 -14.61
C ALA A 94 23.37 6.08 -15.57
N LYS A 95 23.56 5.20 -16.57
CA LYS A 95 24.68 5.28 -17.53
C LYS A 95 24.57 6.52 -18.42
N ALA A 96 25.50 7.47 -18.27
CA ALA A 96 25.47 8.79 -18.92
C ALA A 96 25.55 8.70 -20.44
N SER A 97 26.31 7.75 -20.97
CA SER A 97 26.45 7.52 -22.42
C SER A 97 25.28 6.74 -23.05
N ALA A 98 24.26 6.34 -22.27
CA ALA A 98 23.05 5.75 -22.82
C ALA A 98 22.16 6.84 -23.43
N LYS A 99 21.31 6.48 -24.38
CA LYS A 99 20.29 7.39 -24.94
C LYS A 99 19.33 7.84 -23.83
N ALA A 100 18.87 9.08 -23.92
CA ALA A 100 17.77 9.59 -23.12
C ALA A 100 16.43 9.34 -23.83
N ASP A 101 15.42 9.09 -23.01
CA ASP A 101 14.03 8.79 -23.34
C ASP A 101 13.12 9.73 -22.53
N TYR A 102 11.83 9.82 -22.89
CA TYR A 102 10.90 10.73 -22.19
C TYR A 102 10.72 10.34 -20.72
N ASN A 103 10.73 9.05 -20.38
CA ASN A 103 10.60 8.56 -19.02
C ASN A 103 11.76 9.02 -18.11
N PHE A 104 13.00 8.95 -18.59
CA PHE A 104 14.17 9.45 -17.88
C PHE A 104 14.08 10.95 -17.62
N VAL A 105 13.71 11.74 -18.64
CA VAL A 105 13.56 13.20 -18.50
C VAL A 105 12.39 13.55 -17.58
N ALA A 106 11.25 12.86 -17.70
CA ALA A 106 10.11 13.03 -16.81
C ALA A 106 10.48 12.73 -15.35
N THR A 107 11.23 11.66 -15.10
CA THR A 107 11.63 11.22 -13.75
C THR A 107 12.54 12.23 -13.04
N ILE A 108 13.49 12.85 -13.75
CA ILE A 108 14.36 13.88 -13.13
C ILE A 108 13.63 15.22 -12.97
N LEU A 109 12.79 15.62 -13.93
CA LEU A 109 12.00 16.85 -13.83
C LEU A 109 10.91 16.75 -12.75
N SER A 110 10.30 15.58 -12.56
CA SER A 110 9.27 15.37 -11.52
C SER A 110 9.84 15.47 -10.11
N ARG A 111 11.10 15.05 -9.90
CA ARG A 111 11.85 15.26 -8.65
C ARG A 111 12.14 16.74 -8.39
N ILE A 112 12.57 17.48 -9.41
CA ILE A 112 12.82 18.94 -9.33
C ILE A 112 11.54 19.74 -9.08
N LEU A 113 10.42 19.30 -9.67
CA LEU A 113 9.12 19.97 -9.61
C LEU A 113 8.17 19.43 -8.53
N LYS A 114 8.58 18.46 -7.70
CA LYS A 114 7.77 17.84 -6.64
C LYS A 114 6.33 17.50 -7.09
N THR A 115 6.24 16.93 -8.29
CA THR A 115 5.04 16.65 -9.10
C THR A 115 5.05 15.15 -9.46
N ARG A 116 3.92 14.47 -9.76
CA ARG A 116 3.95 13.03 -10.10
C ARG A 116 4.64 12.81 -11.46
N ARG A 117 5.43 11.73 -11.60
CA ARG A 117 6.15 11.41 -12.85
C ARG A 117 5.22 11.37 -14.07
N LEU A 118 4.02 10.79 -13.89
CA LEU A 118 3.01 10.65 -14.95
C LEU A 118 2.42 12.00 -15.38
N GLU A 119 2.30 12.98 -14.48
CA GLU A 119 1.82 14.34 -14.83
C GLU A 119 2.85 15.10 -15.67
N VAL A 120 4.14 14.92 -15.34
CA VAL A 120 5.26 15.51 -16.11
C VAL A 120 5.43 14.82 -17.47
N LEU A 121 5.23 13.49 -17.52
CA LEU A 121 5.27 12.71 -18.76
C LEU A 121 4.08 13.03 -19.68
N GLY A 122 2.86 13.05 -19.13
CA GLY A 122 1.62 13.19 -19.88
C GLY A 122 1.52 12.16 -21.01
N THR A 123 1.08 12.61 -22.19
CA THR A 123 0.86 11.77 -23.38
C THR A 123 2.13 11.58 -24.25
N TYR A 124 3.31 11.46 -23.64
CA TYR A 124 4.54 11.16 -24.39
C TYR A 124 4.96 9.70 -24.21
N GLU A 125 5.23 9.01 -25.32
CA GLU A 125 5.72 7.63 -25.33
C GLU A 125 6.94 7.45 -24.42
N PRO A 126 6.86 6.67 -23.33
CA PRO A 126 7.84 6.67 -22.25
C PRO A 126 9.27 6.40 -22.74
N TYR A 127 9.41 5.42 -23.65
CA TYR A 127 10.70 4.91 -24.09
C TYR A 127 11.20 5.51 -25.42
N ALA A 128 10.44 6.43 -26.03
CA ALA A 128 10.83 7.06 -27.29
C ALA A 128 12.09 7.93 -27.12
N THR A 129 13.16 7.59 -27.85
CA THR A 129 14.48 8.22 -27.67
C THR A 129 14.49 9.67 -28.17
N LEU A 130 15.12 10.56 -27.40
CA LEU A 130 15.09 12.00 -27.64
C LEU A 130 16.13 12.47 -28.65
N THR A 131 15.75 13.46 -29.45
CA THR A 131 16.65 14.30 -30.25
C THR A 131 16.84 15.65 -29.56
N PRO A 132 17.89 16.44 -29.85
CA PRO A 132 18.05 17.80 -29.29
C PRO A 132 16.81 18.67 -29.50
N LYS A 133 16.12 18.53 -30.65
CA LYS A 133 14.88 19.27 -30.94
C LYS A 133 13.72 18.84 -30.03
N SER A 134 13.48 17.54 -29.87
CA SER A 134 12.37 17.04 -29.05
C SER A 134 12.63 17.22 -27.55
N PHE A 135 13.87 17.04 -27.09
CA PHE A 135 14.27 17.35 -25.72
C PHE A 135 14.06 18.82 -25.36
N ASN A 136 14.54 19.76 -26.19
CA ASN A 136 14.37 21.19 -25.94
C ASN A 136 12.89 21.60 -25.97
N ALA A 137 12.10 21.03 -26.88
CA ALA A 137 10.64 21.25 -26.92
C ALA A 137 9.94 20.70 -25.68
N TYR A 138 10.37 19.54 -25.16
CA TYR A 138 9.79 18.92 -23.97
C TYR A 138 10.11 19.71 -22.70
N ILE A 139 11.37 20.09 -22.46
CA ILE A 139 11.72 21.01 -21.36
C ILE A 139 10.95 22.32 -21.47
N SER A 140 10.83 22.91 -22.67
CA SER A 140 10.07 24.15 -22.87
C SER A 140 8.55 24.00 -22.67
N LYS A 141 8.01 22.79 -22.69
CA LYS A 141 6.61 22.50 -22.32
C LYS A 141 6.46 22.38 -20.79
N VAL A 142 7.39 21.71 -20.13
CA VAL A 142 7.33 21.42 -18.68
C VAL A 142 7.75 22.62 -17.82
N ILE A 143 8.77 23.37 -18.24
CA ILE A 143 9.26 24.60 -17.59
C ILE A 143 9.36 25.71 -18.67
N PRO A 144 8.23 26.34 -19.05
CA PRO A 144 8.20 27.33 -20.14
C PRO A 144 8.88 28.66 -19.81
N THR A 145 9.18 28.95 -18.54
CA THR A 145 9.76 30.24 -18.11
C THR A 145 10.98 30.03 -17.23
N VAL A 146 12.09 30.69 -17.59
CA VAL A 146 13.25 30.91 -16.72
C VAL A 146 13.44 32.42 -16.52
N ILE A 147 13.51 32.87 -15.26
CA ILE A 147 13.71 34.25 -14.86
C ILE A 147 15.17 34.43 -14.46
N THR A 148 15.85 35.36 -15.15
CA THR A 148 17.28 35.61 -15.03
C THR A 148 17.61 37.06 -14.65
N LYS A 149 16.57 37.86 -14.34
CA LYS A 149 16.61 39.26 -13.88
C LYS A 149 15.26 39.59 -13.25
N SER A 150 15.24 40.56 -12.33
CA SER A 150 14.01 40.97 -11.64
C SER A 150 12.90 41.41 -12.61
N VAL A 151 11.65 41.15 -12.23
CA VAL A 151 10.45 41.42 -13.04
C VAL A 151 9.31 41.94 -12.17
N SER A 152 8.48 42.80 -12.76
CA SER A 152 7.22 43.22 -12.14
C SER A 152 6.03 43.02 -13.07
N ASP A 153 4.83 43.06 -12.49
CA ASP A 153 3.53 43.28 -13.14
C ASP A 153 3.22 42.26 -14.26
N LYS A 154 3.28 40.97 -13.92
CA LYS A 154 3.18 39.87 -14.90
C LYS A 154 2.36 38.69 -14.42
N VAL A 155 1.70 38.05 -15.38
CA VAL A 155 1.05 36.74 -15.23
C VAL A 155 1.79 35.72 -16.09
N TYR A 156 2.36 34.70 -15.46
CA TYR A 156 3.00 33.56 -16.12
C TYR A 156 2.03 32.37 -16.21
N LYS A 157 2.24 31.49 -17.20
CA LYS A 157 1.48 30.24 -17.39
C LYS A 157 2.43 29.05 -17.39
N GLY A 158 2.08 28.01 -16.64
CA GLY A 158 2.98 26.87 -16.39
C GLY A 158 4.11 27.24 -15.43
N ASN A 159 5.06 26.32 -15.28
CA ASN A 159 6.10 26.42 -14.27
C ASN A 159 7.14 27.50 -14.57
N VAL A 160 7.65 28.12 -13.51
CA VAL A 160 8.63 29.22 -13.55
C VAL A 160 9.86 28.85 -12.72
N MET A 161 11.05 29.04 -13.29
CA MET A 161 12.35 28.80 -12.63
C MET A 161 13.09 30.12 -12.40
N LEU A 162 13.62 30.35 -11.19
CA LEU A 162 14.63 31.37 -10.90
C LEU A 162 15.98 30.66 -10.71
N ASN A 163 17.01 31.01 -11.48
CA ASN A 163 18.33 30.35 -11.40
C ASN A 163 19.50 31.33 -11.29
N LYS A 164 19.23 32.51 -10.71
CA LYS A 164 20.21 33.55 -10.39
C LYS A 164 19.90 34.17 -9.02
N PRO A 165 20.93 34.64 -8.30
CA PRO A 165 20.75 35.36 -7.03
C PRO A 165 20.11 36.74 -7.24
N ASP A 166 19.67 37.34 -6.14
CA ASP A 166 19.29 38.74 -6.00
C ASP A 166 18.12 39.17 -6.93
N LEU A 167 17.22 38.22 -7.20
CA LEU A 167 16.06 38.42 -8.06
C LEU A 167 14.81 38.84 -7.27
N THR A 168 14.11 39.85 -7.78
CA THR A 168 12.80 40.31 -7.28
C THR A 168 11.70 39.99 -8.27
N LEU A 169 10.61 39.36 -7.80
CA LEU A 169 9.32 39.28 -8.47
C LEU A 169 8.37 40.20 -7.72
N LYS A 170 7.82 41.23 -8.39
CA LYS A 170 6.90 42.21 -7.78
C LYS A 170 5.54 42.23 -8.50
N ASN A 171 4.42 42.04 -7.80
CA ASN A 171 3.09 41.97 -8.42
C ASN A 171 3.03 40.88 -9.52
N VAL A 172 3.38 39.63 -9.18
CA VAL A 172 3.50 38.51 -10.15
C VAL A 172 2.56 37.37 -9.81
N THR A 173 1.79 36.88 -10.80
CA THR A 173 1.00 35.65 -10.68
C THR A 173 1.67 34.52 -11.45
N VAL A 174 1.89 33.39 -10.81
CA VAL A 174 2.41 32.15 -11.42
C VAL A 174 1.31 31.10 -11.43
N ASN A 175 0.74 30.86 -12.62
CA ASN A 175 -0.27 29.80 -12.83
C ASN A 175 0.44 28.46 -13.06
N GLY A 176 1.03 27.90 -12.00
CA GLY A 176 1.90 26.73 -12.00
C GLY A 176 2.82 26.72 -10.77
N ASN A 177 3.85 25.87 -10.77
CA ASN A 177 4.87 25.85 -9.72
C ASN A 177 5.91 26.96 -9.94
N LEU A 178 6.40 27.54 -8.85
CA LEU A 178 7.52 28.50 -8.84
C LEU A 178 8.72 27.83 -8.18
N VAL A 179 9.85 27.72 -8.87
CA VAL A 179 11.07 27.09 -8.35
C VAL A 179 12.15 28.13 -8.12
N ILE A 180 12.62 28.23 -6.88
CA ILE A 180 13.84 28.94 -6.49
C ILE A 180 14.98 27.94 -6.66
N GLY A 181 15.64 27.95 -7.82
CA GLY A 181 16.66 26.96 -8.20
C GLY A 181 18.00 27.13 -7.48
N ASP A 182 18.80 26.07 -7.48
CA ASP A 182 20.13 25.96 -6.87
C ASP A 182 21.07 27.12 -7.28
N GLY A 183 20.88 27.70 -8.47
CA GLY A 183 21.61 28.86 -8.98
C GLY A 183 21.37 30.19 -8.26
N VAL A 184 20.49 30.22 -7.26
CA VAL A 184 20.39 31.30 -6.26
C VAL A 184 21.51 31.21 -5.21
N ALA A 185 22.12 30.03 -5.05
CA ALA A 185 23.17 29.73 -4.07
C ALA A 185 22.78 30.16 -2.65
N ASP A 186 23.64 30.90 -1.95
CA ASP A 186 23.43 31.39 -0.58
C ASP A 186 22.71 32.75 -0.51
N LYS A 187 22.25 33.28 -1.65
CA LYS A 187 21.75 34.66 -1.78
C LYS A 187 20.22 34.78 -1.70
N GLU A 188 19.73 36.00 -1.90
CA GLU A 188 18.33 36.32 -1.74
C GLU A 188 17.49 36.03 -3.00
N ALA A 189 16.23 35.67 -2.76
CA ALA A 189 15.15 35.75 -3.73
C ALA A 189 13.98 36.47 -3.04
N ILE A 190 13.38 37.44 -3.72
CA ILE A 190 12.36 38.32 -3.15
C ILE A 190 11.06 38.18 -3.95
N LEU A 191 9.99 37.79 -3.26
CA LEU A 191 8.64 37.63 -3.78
C LEU A 191 7.75 38.68 -3.10
N GLU A 192 7.42 39.77 -3.79
CA GLU A 192 6.61 40.88 -3.28
C GLU A 192 5.25 40.93 -4.00
N ASN A 193 4.15 40.79 -3.27
CA ASN A 193 2.80 40.63 -3.86
C ASN A 193 2.76 39.53 -4.94
N VAL A 194 3.28 38.34 -4.63
CA VAL A 194 3.36 37.20 -5.56
C VAL A 194 2.33 36.14 -5.22
N THR A 195 1.52 35.74 -6.18
CA THR A 195 0.57 34.62 -6.06
C THR A 195 1.09 33.40 -6.82
N VAL A 196 1.17 32.24 -6.15
CA VAL A 196 1.58 30.96 -6.79
C VAL A 196 0.42 29.98 -6.68
N THR A 197 -0.16 29.57 -7.82
CA THR A 197 -1.32 28.65 -7.82
C THR A 197 -0.93 27.18 -7.67
N GLY A 198 0.35 26.85 -7.89
CA GLY A 198 0.94 25.55 -7.60
C GLY A 198 1.79 25.59 -6.32
N LYS A 199 2.88 24.82 -6.30
CA LYS A 199 3.86 24.81 -5.21
C LYS A 199 4.94 25.88 -5.40
N LEU A 200 5.37 26.52 -4.32
CA LEU A 200 6.68 27.19 -4.25
C LEU A 200 7.74 26.17 -3.84
N ILE A 201 8.78 25.97 -4.64
CA ILE A 201 9.81 24.95 -4.42
C ILE A 201 11.15 25.63 -4.19
N VAL A 202 11.71 25.48 -3.00
CA VAL A 202 12.95 26.12 -2.55
C VAL A 202 14.09 25.12 -2.65
N ARG A 203 14.93 25.27 -3.67
CA ARG A 203 16.18 24.51 -3.88
C ARG A 203 17.43 25.37 -3.62
N GLY A 204 17.37 26.66 -3.93
CA GLY A 204 18.43 27.62 -3.62
C GLY A 204 18.01 28.59 -2.52
N GLY A 205 18.99 29.07 -1.75
CA GLY A 205 18.83 29.97 -0.62
C GLY A 205 19.88 29.74 0.47
N GLY A 206 20.31 30.81 1.13
CA GLY A 206 21.13 30.77 2.35
C GLY A 206 20.37 31.22 3.61
N GLU A 207 21.11 31.44 4.69
CA GLU A 207 20.67 31.91 6.03
C GLU A 207 19.83 33.22 6.01
N ASN A 208 19.87 33.99 4.92
CA ASN A 208 19.14 35.25 4.78
C ASN A 208 18.20 35.34 3.55
N SER A 209 17.91 34.19 2.93
CA SER A 209 17.18 34.09 1.67
C SER A 209 15.64 34.10 1.78
N VAL A 210 14.99 33.80 0.65
CA VAL A 210 13.53 33.67 0.40
C VAL A 210 12.65 34.62 1.23
N LYS A 211 12.60 35.88 0.80
CA LYS A 211 11.72 36.91 1.39
C LYS A 211 10.37 36.92 0.67
N ILE A 212 9.30 36.72 1.42
CA ILE A 212 7.91 36.67 0.97
C ILE A 212 7.20 37.88 1.59
N LEU A 213 6.94 38.89 0.76
CA LEU A 213 6.64 40.26 1.18
C LEU A 213 5.28 40.75 0.64
N GLY A 214 4.67 41.69 1.35
CA GLY A 214 3.38 42.29 0.99
C GLY A 214 2.27 41.25 0.96
N THR A 215 1.27 41.41 0.08
CA THR A 215 0.13 40.48 -0.03
C THR A 215 0.47 39.28 -0.91
N SER A 216 1.59 38.60 -0.64
CA SER A 216 1.96 37.37 -1.34
C SER A 216 1.13 36.19 -0.85
N ASP A 217 0.75 35.27 -1.75
CA ASP A 217 -0.15 34.15 -1.46
C ASP A 217 0.41 32.84 -2.01
N ILE A 218 0.78 31.93 -1.10
CA ILE A 218 1.45 30.67 -1.37
C ILE A 218 0.74 29.54 -0.59
N SER A 219 -0.05 28.76 -1.33
CA SER A 219 -0.87 27.67 -0.76
C SER A 219 -0.07 26.48 -0.24
N THR A 220 1.11 26.20 -0.81
CA THR A 220 2.04 25.14 -0.40
C THR A 220 3.47 25.50 -0.80
N MET A 221 4.43 25.25 0.10
CA MET A 221 5.87 25.37 -0.10
C MET A 221 6.56 24.00 0.10
N GLU A 222 7.61 23.72 -0.66
CA GLU A 222 8.49 22.55 -0.53
C GLU A 222 9.94 23.03 -0.38
N ILE A 223 10.58 22.77 0.74
CA ILE A 223 11.99 23.05 0.97
C ILE A 223 12.80 21.77 0.72
N ILE A 224 13.78 21.90 -0.17
CA ILE A 224 14.70 20.86 -0.69
C ILE A 224 16.04 21.50 -1.12
N GLN A 225 16.53 22.48 -0.35
CA GLN A 225 17.91 22.94 -0.46
C GLN A 225 18.82 21.78 -0.05
N VAL A 226 20.01 21.69 -0.67
CA VAL A 226 20.99 20.66 -0.34
C VAL A 226 22.33 21.30 0.02
N ASN A 227 22.92 20.91 1.15
CA ASN A 227 24.22 21.40 1.64
C ASN A 227 24.27 22.88 2.11
N ASN A 228 23.14 23.51 2.47
CA ASN A 228 23.16 24.85 3.08
C ASN A 228 21.99 25.04 4.05
N VAL A 229 22.20 25.91 5.05
CA VAL A 229 21.13 26.54 5.84
C VAL A 229 20.24 27.40 4.95
N VAL A 230 18.91 27.32 5.09
CA VAL A 230 17.95 28.15 4.34
C VAL A 230 16.96 28.86 5.25
N SER A 231 16.82 30.18 5.11
CA SER A 231 15.76 30.94 5.79
C SER A 231 14.55 31.23 4.90
N ILE A 232 13.36 31.22 5.50
CA ILE A 232 12.10 31.68 4.90
C ILE A 232 11.58 32.87 5.69
N LYS A 233 11.41 34.03 5.05
CA LYS A 233 11.06 35.30 5.72
C LYS A 233 9.73 35.84 5.22
N VAL A 234 8.65 35.52 5.95
CA VAL A 234 7.27 35.93 5.62
C VAL A 234 6.92 37.27 6.29
N SER A 235 6.36 38.22 5.56
CA SER A 235 5.81 39.46 6.14
C SER A 235 4.39 39.25 6.69
N ASN A 236 3.98 40.05 7.67
CA ASN A 236 2.68 39.93 8.35
C ASN A 236 1.46 39.87 7.41
N ASP A 237 1.49 40.56 6.27
CA ASP A 237 0.38 40.60 5.30
C ASP A 237 0.43 39.48 4.24
N ALA A 238 1.42 38.58 4.31
CA ALA A 238 1.60 37.47 3.37
C ALA A 238 1.06 36.15 3.93
N ASN A 239 0.51 35.33 3.04
CA ASN A 239 -0.02 34.00 3.35
C ASN A 239 0.93 32.89 2.87
N VAL A 240 1.49 32.13 3.82
CA VAL A 240 2.16 30.85 3.57
C VAL A 240 1.43 29.77 4.36
N ARG A 241 0.50 29.07 3.70
CA ARG A 241 -0.44 28.16 4.37
C ARG A 241 0.21 26.86 4.86
N LEU A 242 1.16 26.30 4.11
CA LEU A 242 1.78 25.01 4.41
C LEU A 242 3.20 24.94 3.87
N ILE A 243 4.16 24.54 4.71
CA ILE A 243 5.55 24.26 4.34
C ILE A 243 5.84 22.77 4.56
N TYR A 244 6.36 22.09 3.55
CA TYR A 244 7.02 20.78 3.69
C TYR A 244 8.53 20.96 3.69
N ILE A 245 9.22 20.39 4.66
CA ILE A 245 10.69 20.34 4.75
C ILE A 245 11.09 18.88 4.53
N ASN A 246 11.81 18.61 3.44
CA ASN A 246 12.26 17.26 3.09
C ASN A 246 13.77 17.14 3.33
N ASP A 247 14.26 15.89 3.27
CA ASP A 247 15.68 15.51 3.27
C ASP A 247 16.57 16.34 2.33
N GLY A 248 17.82 16.54 2.74
CA GLY A 248 18.88 17.28 2.05
C GLY A 248 19.27 18.62 2.70
N CYS A 249 18.37 19.25 3.46
CA CYS A 249 18.64 20.53 4.12
C CYS A 249 19.56 20.35 5.34
N ASP A 250 20.48 21.29 5.58
CA ASP A 250 21.30 21.30 6.80
C ASP A 250 20.45 21.82 7.98
N ASP A 251 20.21 23.14 8.02
CA ASP A 251 19.23 23.77 8.92
C ASP A 251 18.17 24.58 8.14
N VAL A 252 16.99 24.78 8.74
CA VAL A 252 15.95 25.69 8.23
C VAL A 252 15.60 26.75 9.28
N ILE A 253 15.45 28.03 8.88
CA ILE A 253 15.09 29.14 9.77
C ILE A 253 13.79 29.82 9.30
N LEU A 254 12.75 29.80 10.12
CA LEU A 254 11.41 30.31 9.79
C LEU A 254 11.10 31.63 10.51
N TYR A 255 10.59 32.62 9.79
CA TYR A 255 10.18 33.94 10.33
C TYR A 255 8.78 34.32 9.82
N GLY A 256 8.01 35.04 10.66
CA GLY A 256 6.70 35.59 10.30
C GLY A 256 5.52 34.60 10.43
N PRO A 257 4.34 34.95 9.89
CA PRO A 257 3.15 34.10 9.97
C PRO A 257 3.20 32.91 9.00
N ILE A 258 2.94 31.71 9.50
CA ILE A 258 2.88 30.47 8.72
C ILE A 258 1.69 29.63 9.24
N GLY A 259 0.91 29.01 8.34
CA GLY A 259 -0.18 28.12 8.75
C GLY A 259 0.35 26.82 9.38
N SER A 260 0.92 25.94 8.56
CA SER A 260 1.45 24.65 9.00
C SER A 260 2.86 24.37 8.48
N VAL A 261 3.66 23.62 9.25
CA VAL A 261 5.01 23.16 8.89
C VAL A 261 5.12 21.65 9.13
N ASN A 262 5.48 20.89 8.10
CA ASN A 262 5.69 19.44 8.18
C ASN A 262 7.17 19.12 7.90
N VAL A 263 7.87 18.55 8.88
CA VAL A 263 9.27 18.13 8.74
C VAL A 263 9.31 16.62 8.48
N VAL A 264 9.64 16.26 7.25
CA VAL A 264 9.47 14.90 6.69
C VAL A 264 10.80 14.15 6.55
N GLY A 265 11.91 14.85 6.30
CA GLY A 265 13.24 14.23 6.26
C GLY A 265 13.79 13.96 7.66
N ASN A 266 14.63 12.93 7.77
CA ASN A 266 15.36 12.58 8.98
C ASN A 266 16.55 13.54 9.21
N ASP A 267 17.01 13.61 10.46
CA ASP A 267 18.22 14.33 10.88
C ASP A 267 18.22 15.85 10.58
N ILE A 268 17.06 16.45 10.29
CA ILE A 268 16.92 17.88 9.98
C ILE A 268 16.83 18.72 11.26
N HIS A 269 17.48 19.88 11.25
CA HIS A 269 17.30 20.92 12.27
C HIS A 269 16.43 22.07 11.74
N VAL A 270 15.34 22.40 12.45
CA VAL A 270 14.47 23.53 12.11
C VAL A 270 14.40 24.49 13.29
N SER A 271 14.57 25.77 13.02
CA SER A 271 14.47 26.84 14.01
C SER A 271 13.45 27.90 13.56
N THR A 272 12.92 28.62 14.54
CA THR A 272 12.05 29.77 14.31
C THR A 272 12.73 31.05 14.79
N ASN A 273 12.34 32.21 14.28
CA ASN A 273 12.84 33.50 14.73
C ASN A 273 11.77 34.58 14.47
N ASN A 274 11.10 35.03 15.54
CA ASN A 274 9.93 35.91 15.45
C ASN A 274 8.89 35.36 14.45
N ALA A 275 8.46 34.11 14.68
CA ALA A 275 7.51 33.39 13.83
C ALA A 275 6.23 33.05 14.59
N THR A 276 5.10 33.05 13.89
CA THR A 276 3.80 32.63 14.43
C THR A 276 3.29 31.47 13.58
N ILE A 277 3.20 30.28 14.15
CA ILE A 277 2.91 29.05 13.41
C ILE A 277 1.70 28.33 14.03
N THR A 278 0.65 28.03 13.26
CA THR A 278 -0.52 27.34 13.82
C THR A 278 -0.24 25.85 14.07
N ASN A 279 0.45 25.15 13.17
CA ASN A 279 0.75 23.72 13.38
C ASN A 279 2.17 23.36 12.94
N VAL A 280 2.86 22.55 13.74
CA VAL A 280 4.12 21.90 13.39
C VAL A 280 3.92 20.39 13.51
N THR A 281 4.31 19.63 12.48
CA THR A 281 4.34 18.16 12.53
C THR A 281 5.76 17.69 12.26
N LEU A 282 6.34 16.91 13.17
CA LEU A 282 7.61 16.20 12.95
C LEU A 282 7.30 14.75 12.59
N LEU A 283 7.86 14.28 11.47
CA LEU A 283 7.70 12.91 10.96
C LEU A 283 9.03 12.17 10.80
N GLY A 284 10.13 12.88 10.51
CA GLY A 284 11.45 12.27 10.33
C GLY A 284 12.18 11.98 11.64
N GLU A 285 12.95 10.90 11.68
CA GLU A 285 13.77 10.48 12.82
C GLU A 285 14.87 11.50 13.14
N ASN A 286 15.32 11.55 14.40
CA ASN A 286 16.38 12.42 14.96
C ASN A 286 16.19 13.95 14.81
N THR A 287 15.18 14.38 14.04
CA THR A 287 14.82 15.76 13.73
C THR A 287 14.74 16.64 14.98
N SER A 288 15.19 17.89 14.89
CA SER A 288 14.96 18.89 15.95
C SER A 288 14.13 20.09 15.48
N PHE A 289 13.33 20.64 16.40
CA PHE A 289 12.57 21.87 16.19
C PHE A 289 12.77 22.83 17.36
N SER A 290 13.17 24.08 17.07
CA SER A 290 13.51 25.09 18.09
C SER A 290 12.59 26.32 18.00
N VAL A 291 11.75 26.50 19.03
CA VAL A 291 10.86 27.66 19.21
C VAL A 291 11.63 28.76 19.93
N SER A 292 12.17 29.73 19.18
CA SER A 292 12.89 30.88 19.74
C SER A 292 12.00 31.75 20.63
N LYS A 293 12.63 32.53 21.52
CA LYS A 293 11.97 33.37 22.53
C LYS A 293 10.77 34.18 22.02
N ASP A 294 10.93 34.87 20.89
CA ASP A 294 9.93 35.78 20.35
C ASP A 294 9.01 35.09 19.31
N SER A 295 9.03 33.75 19.25
CA SER A 295 8.15 32.92 18.42
C SER A 295 6.98 32.32 19.22
N VAL A 296 5.86 32.07 18.53
CA VAL A 296 4.65 31.44 19.06
C VAL A 296 4.23 30.28 18.16
N VAL A 297 3.90 29.13 18.74
CA VAL A 297 3.34 27.98 18.02
C VAL A 297 2.07 27.47 18.69
N ASP A 298 0.96 27.31 17.96
CA ASP A 298 -0.29 26.81 18.55
C ASP A 298 -0.24 25.28 18.79
N THR A 299 0.21 24.49 17.82
CA THR A 299 0.36 23.03 18.00
C THR A 299 1.70 22.49 17.50
N VAL A 300 2.27 21.53 18.22
CA VAL A 300 3.43 20.74 17.78
C VAL A 300 3.12 19.25 17.96
N GLU A 301 3.06 18.47 16.87
CA GLU A 301 2.87 17.02 16.91
C GLU A 301 4.11 16.24 16.47
N LEU A 302 4.67 15.42 17.37
CA LEU A 302 5.71 14.45 17.09
C LEU A 302 5.05 13.11 16.76
N LYS A 303 5.08 12.71 15.48
CA LYS A 303 4.50 11.43 15.01
C LYS A 303 5.36 10.25 15.47
N SER A 304 4.80 9.05 15.48
CA SER A 304 5.50 7.82 15.88
C SER A 304 6.67 7.40 14.98
N THR A 305 6.79 8.01 13.79
CA THR A 305 7.95 7.86 12.91
C THR A 305 9.10 8.80 13.28
N ALA A 306 8.87 9.83 14.11
CA ALA A 306 9.87 10.83 14.48
C ALA A 306 10.72 10.38 15.69
N SER A 307 11.23 9.15 15.65
CA SER A 307 12.05 8.54 16.72
C SER A 307 13.21 9.47 17.12
N ASN A 308 13.45 9.62 18.42
CA ASN A 308 14.47 10.52 18.99
C ASN A 308 14.33 12.01 18.64
N ALA A 309 13.16 12.47 18.17
CA ALA A 309 12.94 13.89 17.85
C ALA A 309 13.08 14.82 19.07
N ARG A 310 13.64 16.01 18.85
CA ARG A 310 14.06 16.95 19.89
C ARG A 310 13.36 18.30 19.76
N LEU A 311 12.64 18.74 20.78
CA LEU A 311 11.88 19.99 20.77
C LEU A 311 12.46 20.97 21.81
N GLU A 312 13.08 22.06 21.35
CA GLU A 312 13.55 23.12 22.24
C GLU A 312 12.56 24.29 22.26
N VAL A 313 12.12 24.71 23.45
CA VAL A 313 11.13 25.78 23.64
C VAL A 313 11.72 26.90 24.48
N SER A 314 12.13 27.98 23.81
CA SER A 314 12.46 29.27 24.43
C SER A 314 11.32 30.29 24.34
N GLY A 315 10.43 30.15 23.35
CA GLY A 315 9.23 30.98 23.18
C GLY A 315 7.96 30.34 23.74
N THR A 316 6.82 30.61 23.11
CA THR A 316 5.52 30.07 23.56
C THR A 316 5.06 28.94 22.66
N VAL A 317 4.70 27.80 23.25
CA VAL A 317 3.90 26.76 22.59
C VAL A 317 2.58 26.61 23.33
N LYS A 318 1.46 26.50 22.62
CA LYS A 318 0.17 26.19 23.27
C LYS A 318 0.10 24.70 23.57
N ASP A 319 -0.06 23.83 22.57
CA ASP A 319 -0.23 22.39 22.79
C ASP A 319 0.85 21.55 22.10
N ILE A 320 1.42 20.57 22.82
CA ILE A 320 2.35 19.58 22.28
C ILE A 320 1.70 18.20 22.37
N ALA A 321 1.73 17.44 21.28
CA ALA A 321 1.34 16.04 21.24
C ALA A 321 2.53 15.17 20.79
N THR A 322 2.91 14.14 21.54
CA THR A 322 3.97 13.21 21.11
C THR A 322 3.50 11.76 21.08
N SER A 323 4.03 11.02 20.12
CA SER A 323 3.91 9.58 19.94
C SER A 323 5.26 8.95 19.54
N ALA A 324 6.34 9.73 19.67
CA ALA A 324 7.69 9.40 19.23
C ALA A 324 8.52 8.81 20.38
N ALA A 325 8.98 7.56 20.22
CA ALA A 325 9.88 6.92 21.16
C ALA A 325 11.21 7.69 21.27
N GLY A 326 11.78 7.76 22.47
CA GLY A 326 13.03 8.47 22.76
C GLY A 326 13.00 9.98 22.54
N SER A 327 11.82 10.58 22.32
CA SER A 327 11.72 12.02 22.08
C SER A 327 12.06 12.85 23.32
N SER A 328 12.57 14.07 23.11
CA SER A 328 12.91 14.99 24.20
C SER A 328 12.32 16.39 23.99
N ILE A 329 11.89 16.99 25.10
CA ILE A 329 11.34 18.35 25.16
C ILE A 329 12.16 19.13 26.18
N LYS A 330 12.75 20.25 25.76
CA LYS A 330 13.59 21.09 26.62
C LYS A 330 13.04 22.51 26.64
N VAL A 331 12.59 22.96 27.82
CA VAL A 331 11.99 24.27 28.01
C VAL A 331 13.03 25.19 28.63
N ALA A 332 13.52 26.15 27.86
CA ALA A 332 14.51 27.12 28.30
C ALA A 332 13.86 28.22 29.18
N ASP A 333 14.70 29.03 29.81
CA ASP A 333 14.36 29.98 30.87
C ASP A 333 13.28 31.05 30.53
N THR A 334 12.95 31.24 29.25
CA THR A 334 11.86 32.11 28.77
C THR A 334 10.65 31.34 28.20
N GLY A 335 10.73 30.01 28.14
CA GLY A 335 9.76 29.15 27.50
C GLY A 335 8.48 28.93 28.32
N SER A 336 7.34 28.89 27.62
CA SER A 336 6.05 28.54 28.23
C SER A 336 5.26 27.58 27.35
N ILE A 337 4.71 26.54 27.96
CA ILE A 337 3.90 25.50 27.31
C ILE A 337 2.54 25.42 28.01
N SER A 338 1.42 25.38 27.26
CA SER A 338 0.10 25.21 27.87
C SER A 338 -0.28 23.74 28.10
N SER A 339 0.00 22.84 27.17
CA SER A 339 -0.16 21.40 27.41
C SER A 339 0.93 20.55 26.73
N VAL A 340 1.28 19.44 27.35
CA VAL A 340 2.02 18.32 26.75
C VAL A 340 1.17 17.06 26.91
N THR A 341 0.85 16.39 25.80
CA THR A 341 0.13 15.11 25.76
C THR A 341 1.00 14.04 25.11
N ALA A 342 1.35 12.99 25.83
CA ALA A 342 2.17 11.90 25.32
C ALA A 342 1.38 10.59 25.27
N LYS A 343 1.37 9.93 24.10
CA LYS A 343 0.75 8.60 23.91
C LYS A 343 1.72 7.50 24.32
N GLU A 344 1.22 6.31 24.62
CA GLU A 344 1.98 5.11 25.05
C GLU A 344 3.25 4.83 24.22
N SER A 345 3.18 5.04 22.90
CA SER A 345 4.29 4.87 21.96
C SER A 345 5.45 5.86 22.11
N ALA A 346 5.28 6.96 22.85
CA ALA A 346 6.36 7.91 23.14
C ALA A 346 7.29 7.45 24.28
N LYS A 347 7.58 6.15 24.36
CA LYS A 347 8.36 5.52 25.44
C LYS A 347 9.73 6.20 25.60
N GLY A 348 10.11 6.47 26.86
CA GLY A 348 11.37 7.15 27.19
C GLY A 348 11.36 8.67 26.95
N LEU A 349 10.18 9.29 26.92
CA LEU A 349 10.03 10.75 26.80
C LEU A 349 10.74 11.49 27.94
N SER A 350 11.68 12.37 27.59
CA SER A 350 12.39 13.22 28.54
C SER A 350 11.94 14.67 28.43
N ILE A 351 11.56 15.30 29.55
CA ILE A 351 11.14 16.70 29.63
C ILE A 351 12.04 17.46 30.63
N ASP A 352 12.90 18.34 30.13
CA ASP A 352 13.76 19.22 30.95
C ASP A 352 13.17 20.64 31.02
N VAL A 353 13.02 21.19 32.23
CA VAL A 353 12.32 22.46 32.47
C VAL A 353 13.22 23.41 33.27
N ALA A 354 13.80 24.41 32.61
CA ALA A 354 14.70 25.38 33.23
C ALA A 354 14.02 26.22 34.33
N GLY A 355 14.79 26.73 35.30
CA GLY A 355 14.27 27.31 36.55
C GLY A 355 13.23 28.44 36.43
N LYS A 356 13.18 29.20 35.33
CA LYS A 356 12.15 30.23 35.09
C LYS A 356 11.08 29.81 34.07
N ALA A 357 11.21 28.63 33.46
CA ALA A 357 10.28 28.09 32.49
C ALA A 357 8.97 27.61 33.14
N SER A 358 7.93 27.41 32.31
CA SER A 358 6.60 26.96 32.77
C SER A 358 5.90 25.99 31.83
N ILE A 359 5.26 24.97 32.40
CA ILE A 359 4.30 24.09 31.72
C ILE A 359 3.01 24.03 32.55
N LYS A 360 1.84 24.28 31.96
CA LYS A 360 0.58 24.20 32.75
C LYS A 360 0.11 22.76 32.96
N SER A 361 0.20 21.89 31.95
CA SER A 361 -0.11 20.47 32.12
C SER A 361 0.82 19.55 31.32
N VAL A 362 1.18 18.42 31.95
CA VAL A 362 1.78 17.26 31.29
C VAL A 362 0.89 16.05 31.57
N ASN A 363 0.33 15.46 30.53
CA ASN A 363 -0.46 14.23 30.58
C ASN A 363 0.23 13.16 29.73
N SER A 364 0.83 12.16 30.37
CA SER A 364 1.54 11.09 29.69
C SER A 364 0.86 9.74 29.93
N ALA A 365 0.70 8.97 28.85
CA ALA A 365 0.52 7.52 28.89
C ALA A 365 1.81 6.77 28.51
N ALA A 366 2.90 7.49 28.22
CA ALA A 366 4.16 6.90 27.78
C ALA A 366 4.96 6.30 28.94
N GLN A 367 5.35 5.03 28.78
CA GLN A 367 6.29 4.38 29.69
C GLN A 367 7.61 5.17 29.79
N ASP A 368 8.22 5.14 30.96
CA ASP A 368 9.50 5.78 31.25
C ASP A 368 9.54 7.30 30.96
N THR A 369 8.41 7.99 31.10
CA THR A 369 8.37 9.47 31.02
C THR A 369 9.07 10.08 32.24
N VAL A 370 10.08 10.92 31.99
CA VAL A 370 10.86 11.64 33.02
C VAL A 370 10.67 13.14 32.86
N ILE A 371 10.32 13.83 33.95
CA ILE A 371 10.28 15.30 34.03
C ILE A 371 11.36 15.78 35.01
N SER A 372 12.23 16.69 34.58
CA SER A 372 13.41 17.17 35.30
C SER A 372 13.58 18.69 35.21
N GLY A 373 14.64 19.21 35.84
CA GLY A 373 14.97 20.64 35.89
C GLY A 373 14.59 21.31 37.22
N GLU A 374 14.34 22.62 37.17
CA GLU A 374 13.96 23.45 38.34
C GLU A 374 12.67 24.25 38.10
N GLY A 375 12.14 24.26 36.87
CA GLY A 375 11.00 25.07 36.46
C GLY A 375 9.64 24.53 36.87
N ARG A 376 8.61 25.34 36.64
CA ARG A 376 7.26 25.10 37.21
C ARG A 376 6.42 24.23 36.29
N VAL A 377 5.87 23.14 36.83
CA VAL A 377 4.84 22.33 36.15
C VAL A 377 3.57 22.31 37.00
N ASP A 378 2.46 22.88 36.51
CA ASP A 378 1.26 23.11 37.34
C ASP A 378 0.41 21.85 37.54
N THR A 379 0.48 20.87 36.63
CA THR A 379 -0.22 19.59 36.71
C THR A 379 0.55 18.51 35.95
N VAL A 380 0.71 17.34 36.56
CA VAL A 380 1.35 16.16 35.97
C VAL A 380 0.43 14.95 36.11
N THR A 381 0.35 14.10 35.10
CA THR A 381 -0.36 12.82 35.12
C THR A 381 0.43 11.78 34.33
N GLY A 382 0.61 10.59 34.91
CA GLY A 382 1.28 9.44 34.27
C GLY A 382 2.76 9.59 33.91
N ALA A 383 3.47 10.51 34.58
CA ALA A 383 4.92 10.72 34.41
C ALA A 383 5.66 10.74 35.74
N THR A 384 6.95 10.37 35.73
CA THR A 384 7.83 10.46 36.91
C THR A 384 8.46 11.84 37.01
N THR A 385 8.57 12.39 38.23
CA THR A 385 9.07 13.74 38.48
C THR A 385 10.35 13.74 39.31
N GLY A 386 11.33 14.53 38.86
CA GLY A 386 12.55 14.81 39.61
C GLY A 386 12.31 15.70 40.83
N LYS A 387 13.33 15.78 41.71
CA LYS A 387 13.32 16.66 42.90
C LYS A 387 13.48 18.14 42.49
N GLY A 388 12.37 18.80 42.14
CA GLY A 388 12.35 20.25 41.92
C GLY A 388 10.99 20.81 41.47
N ASN A 389 10.36 20.18 40.49
CA ASN A 389 9.37 20.80 39.58
C ASN A 389 7.98 21.18 40.17
N THR A 390 7.75 21.12 41.49
CA THR A 390 6.40 21.21 42.09
C THR A 390 6.23 22.36 43.10
N SER A 391 5.25 23.24 42.89
CA SER A 391 4.75 24.14 43.95
C SER A 391 3.27 24.54 43.80
N ASN A 392 2.42 23.77 44.50
CA ASN A 392 1.25 24.21 45.27
C ASN A 392 0.08 24.98 44.61
N THR A 393 -1.08 24.31 44.51
CA THR A 393 -2.40 24.93 44.75
C THR A 393 -3.37 24.04 45.55
N GLY A 394 -3.57 24.35 46.83
CA GLY A 394 -4.91 24.54 47.42
C GLY A 394 -5.91 23.38 47.54
N SER A 395 -5.91 22.73 48.71
CA SER A 395 -6.96 21.89 49.33
C SER A 395 -8.44 22.06 48.89
N GLY A 396 -9.13 20.91 48.71
CA GLY A 396 -10.59 20.75 48.73
C GLY A 396 -10.99 19.35 49.24
N SER A 397 -11.99 19.24 50.13
CA SER A 397 -12.22 18.04 50.98
C SER A 397 -13.50 17.25 50.66
N GLY A 398 -13.53 15.93 50.89
CA GLY A 398 -14.75 15.11 50.73
C GLY A 398 -14.71 13.58 51.01
N GLY A 399 -14.44 13.12 52.24
CA GLY A 399 -14.70 11.72 52.72
C GLY A 399 -13.65 10.66 52.35
N ASN A 400 -13.09 9.79 53.23
CA ASN A 400 -13.61 8.91 54.31
C ASN A 400 -14.24 7.60 53.77
N ALA A 401 -13.87 6.37 54.16
CA ALA A 401 -13.23 5.87 55.42
C ALA A 401 -12.12 4.80 55.17
N ASN A 402 -11.13 4.56 56.04
CA ASN A 402 -11.10 3.65 57.23
C ASN A 402 -11.41 2.17 56.89
N THR A 403 -10.66 1.11 57.25
CA THR A 403 -9.67 0.79 58.33
C THR A 403 -8.44 -0.01 57.77
N GLY A 404 -7.35 -0.38 58.49
CA GLY A 404 -6.83 -0.04 59.82
C GLY A 404 -5.93 -1.14 60.46
N SER A 405 -5.07 -0.77 61.44
CA SER A 405 -4.30 -1.62 62.40
C SER A 405 -2.84 -2.05 62.08
N GLY A 406 -1.99 -2.13 63.14
CA GLY A 406 -0.65 -2.75 63.18
C GLY A 406 0.54 -1.89 62.67
N SER A 407 1.26 -1.03 63.41
CA SER A 407 1.62 -0.86 64.84
C SER A 407 3.02 -1.40 65.21
N GLY A 408 3.88 -0.51 65.75
CA GLY A 408 5.21 -0.81 66.32
C GLY A 408 6.42 -0.43 65.43
N GLY A 409 7.35 0.44 65.82
CA GLY A 409 7.34 1.43 66.91
C GLY A 409 8.71 1.63 67.62
N SER A 410 9.24 2.86 67.60
CA SER A 410 10.39 3.37 68.40
C SER A 410 11.79 2.75 68.15
N SER A 411 12.92 3.42 68.44
CA SER A 411 13.27 4.87 68.51
C SER A 411 14.76 5.02 68.93
N ASN A 412 15.48 6.03 68.42
CA ASN A 412 16.76 6.61 68.92
C ASN A 412 17.92 5.64 69.29
N GLY A 413 19.17 5.85 68.88
CA GLY A 413 19.85 7.01 68.28
C GLY A 413 21.28 7.11 68.87
N GLY A 414 22.24 7.74 68.19
CA GLY A 414 23.58 7.96 68.77
C GLY A 414 24.76 8.02 67.79
N SER A 415 25.11 9.24 67.36
CA SER A 415 26.47 9.77 67.14
C SER A 415 27.68 8.84 66.90
N GLY A 416 28.42 9.08 65.81
CA GLY A 416 29.88 9.23 65.89
C GLY A 416 30.75 8.56 64.81
N ASN A 417 31.42 9.40 64.00
CA ASN A 417 32.70 9.23 63.25
C ASN A 417 33.20 7.82 62.83
N GLY A 418 33.53 7.66 61.54
CA GLY A 418 34.28 6.50 61.04
C GLY A 418 34.63 6.55 59.54
N ASP A 419 35.68 7.30 59.20
CA ASP A 419 36.39 7.33 57.90
C ASP A 419 37.90 7.25 58.25
N PRO A 420 38.86 6.72 57.44
CA PRO A 420 38.77 6.40 56.00
C PRO A 420 39.39 5.04 55.55
N GLY A 421 39.32 4.76 54.23
CA GLY A 421 40.14 3.77 53.50
C GLY A 421 39.34 2.74 52.69
N ASP A 422 39.78 2.23 51.53
CA ASP A 422 41.02 2.51 50.76
C ASP A 422 40.84 2.15 49.25
N ASN A 423 41.85 2.48 48.44
CA ASN A 423 42.06 2.35 46.98
C ASN A 423 41.46 1.17 46.17
N GLY A 424 41.27 1.43 44.87
CA GLY A 424 41.34 0.44 43.77
C GLY A 424 40.07 0.40 42.88
N SER A 425 39.98 0.79 41.60
CA SER A 425 40.88 0.86 40.42
C SER A 425 40.78 -0.35 39.46
N GLY A 426 40.15 -0.14 38.29
CA GLY A 426 40.06 -1.13 37.19
C GLY A 426 38.88 -2.12 37.33
N ASN A 427 38.39 -2.73 36.24
CA ASN A 427 38.76 -2.57 34.83
C ASN A 427 37.60 -3.00 33.90
N ASP A 428 37.56 -2.51 32.67
CA ASP A 428 36.51 -2.88 31.70
C ASP A 428 36.62 -4.34 31.22
N ASN A 429 35.48 -5.07 31.24
CA ASN A 429 34.86 -5.70 30.06
C ASN A 429 33.63 -6.54 30.45
N GLY A 430 32.59 -6.51 29.61
CA GLY A 430 31.35 -7.28 29.85
C GLY A 430 30.50 -7.40 28.59
N SER A 431 30.85 -8.34 27.71
CA SER A 431 30.12 -8.62 26.47
C SER A 431 29.28 -9.90 26.57
N GLY A 432 28.02 -9.85 26.15
CA GLY A 432 27.29 -11.01 25.61
C GLY A 432 26.27 -11.71 26.52
N ASN A 433 25.03 -11.68 26.04
CA ASN A 433 24.03 -12.78 26.02
C ASN A 433 23.38 -13.34 27.32
N ASP A 434 22.08 -13.03 27.42
CA ASP A 434 20.94 -13.96 27.49
C ASP A 434 20.48 -14.65 28.80
N ASN A 435 19.13 -14.76 28.90
CA ASN A 435 18.28 -15.66 29.72
C ASN A 435 18.44 -15.63 31.26
N GLY A 436 17.43 -15.35 32.09
CA GLY A 436 15.96 -15.30 31.91
C GLY A 436 15.18 -15.72 33.19
N SER A 437 13.85 -15.55 33.18
CA SER A 437 12.82 -16.09 34.11
C SER A 437 12.61 -15.47 35.52
N GLY A 438 11.34 -15.54 36.01
CA GLY A 438 10.85 -15.01 37.30
C GLY A 438 9.86 -13.85 37.15
N ASN A 439 8.55 -14.02 36.87
CA ASN A 439 7.46 -14.62 37.69
C ASN A 439 7.37 -14.04 39.11
N ASP A 440 6.22 -13.67 39.70
CA ASP A 440 4.77 -13.91 39.45
C ASP A 440 3.93 -12.86 40.26
N ASN A 441 2.63 -12.57 40.08
CA ASN A 441 1.62 -12.79 39.03
C ASN A 441 0.39 -11.85 39.30
N GLY A 442 -0.46 -11.61 38.30
CA GLY A 442 -1.89 -11.28 38.50
C GLY A 442 -2.33 -9.86 38.08
N SER A 443 -3.39 -9.68 37.27
CA SER A 443 -4.14 -10.67 36.50
C SER A 443 -4.89 -9.99 35.33
N GLY A 444 -4.54 -10.38 34.10
CA GLY A 444 -5.05 -9.86 32.82
C GLY A 444 -4.07 -10.33 31.75
N THR A 445 -4.53 -10.98 30.69
CA THR A 445 -3.66 -11.87 29.90
C THR A 445 -2.70 -11.14 28.98
N ASP A 446 -1.43 -11.57 29.02
CA ASP A 446 -0.33 -11.03 28.22
C ASP A 446 -0.30 -11.67 26.82
N ASP A 447 -1.39 -11.52 26.09
CA ASP A 447 -1.64 -12.23 24.82
C ASP A 447 -1.03 -11.52 23.59
N GLY A 448 -0.28 -10.41 23.76
CA GLY A 448 0.18 -9.58 22.64
C GLY A 448 -0.95 -8.93 21.82
N GLN A 449 -2.14 -8.81 22.42
CA GLN A 449 -3.30 -8.13 21.85
C GLN A 449 -3.17 -6.60 22.04
N THR A 450 -3.14 -5.85 20.94
CA THR A 450 -3.10 -4.38 20.96
C THR A 450 -4.42 -3.78 20.51
N THR A 451 -5.13 -3.11 21.41
CA THR A 451 -6.34 -2.32 21.11
C THR A 451 -5.95 -0.87 20.85
N TYR A 452 -6.08 -0.39 19.61
CA TYR A 452 -5.54 0.91 19.18
C TYR A 452 -6.49 2.08 19.40
N ARG A 453 -7.80 1.82 19.28
CA ARG A 453 -8.92 2.76 19.50
C ARG A 453 -10.18 1.98 19.75
N THR A 454 -11.10 2.55 20.54
CA THR A 454 -12.43 1.98 20.81
C THR A 454 -13.50 3.06 20.69
N ASP A 455 -14.59 2.79 19.97
CA ASP A 455 -15.79 3.64 19.93
C ASP A 455 -16.41 3.74 21.33
N ALA A 456 -16.64 4.97 21.81
CA ALA A 456 -17.09 5.22 23.17
C ALA A 456 -18.48 4.66 23.51
N ARG A 457 -19.23 4.14 22.52
CA ARG A 457 -20.55 3.50 22.69
C ARG A 457 -20.47 2.02 23.11
N PHE A 458 -19.32 1.36 22.95
CA PHE A 458 -19.07 0.04 23.53
C PHE A 458 -19.09 0.10 25.07
N ALA A 459 -19.48 -1.01 25.70
CA ALA A 459 -19.34 -1.21 27.14
C ALA A 459 -17.84 -1.20 27.56
N ALA A 460 -17.56 -1.00 28.84
CA ALA A 460 -16.19 -1.07 29.35
C ALA A 460 -15.58 -2.44 29.02
N ASP A 461 -14.36 -2.43 28.48
CA ASP A 461 -13.59 -3.60 28.04
C ASP A 461 -14.16 -4.35 26.82
N TYR A 462 -15.12 -3.78 26.08
CA TYR A 462 -15.64 -4.33 24.81
C TYR A 462 -15.20 -3.49 23.58
N PRO A 463 -15.16 -4.08 22.38
CA PRO A 463 -15.35 -5.51 22.07
C PRO A 463 -14.15 -6.36 22.52
N ILE A 464 -14.39 -7.61 22.86
CA ILE A 464 -13.35 -8.59 23.19
C ILE A 464 -13.18 -9.51 21.98
N VAL A 465 -11.93 -9.89 21.67
CA VAL A 465 -11.62 -10.92 20.68
C VAL A 465 -10.80 -12.02 21.33
N GLU A 466 -11.32 -13.25 21.29
CA GLU A 466 -10.72 -14.46 21.86
C GLU A 466 -10.35 -15.42 20.73
N LEU A 467 -9.18 -16.08 20.83
CA LEU A 467 -8.65 -16.97 19.78
C LEU A 467 -8.82 -18.44 20.19
N ALA A 468 -9.89 -19.07 19.72
CA ALA A 468 -10.25 -20.44 20.09
C ALA A 468 -9.66 -21.47 19.11
N LYS A 469 -9.04 -22.50 19.69
CA LYS A 469 -8.71 -23.75 19.00
C LYS A 469 -9.89 -24.70 19.14
N ASP A 470 -10.25 -25.39 18.07
CA ASP A 470 -11.14 -26.54 18.17
C ASP A 470 -10.55 -27.57 19.15
N VAL A 471 -11.43 -28.16 19.96
CA VAL A 471 -11.04 -29.03 21.09
C VAL A 471 -10.56 -30.40 20.58
N ASP A 472 -11.02 -30.80 19.40
CA ASP A 472 -10.64 -32.04 18.74
C ASP A 472 -9.40 -31.82 17.87
N ASN A 473 -8.32 -32.57 18.12
CA ASN A 473 -7.04 -32.47 17.41
C ASN A 473 -7.10 -33.13 16.01
N ASN A 474 -8.04 -32.68 15.18
CA ASN A 474 -8.22 -33.15 13.80
C ASN A 474 -7.44 -32.24 12.83
N PRO A 475 -6.45 -32.75 12.06
CA PRO A 475 -5.79 -31.96 11.04
C PRO A 475 -6.80 -31.57 9.95
N GLY A 476 -6.98 -30.26 9.74
CA GLY A 476 -8.02 -29.69 8.87
C GLY A 476 -9.15 -28.92 9.60
N SER A 477 -9.25 -28.99 10.94
CA SER A 477 -10.25 -28.20 11.68
C SER A 477 -10.04 -26.68 11.51
N GLN A 478 -11.11 -25.97 11.15
CA GLN A 478 -11.13 -24.50 11.10
C GLN A 478 -10.91 -23.92 12.50
N ARG A 479 -10.08 -22.88 12.64
CA ARG A 479 -9.84 -22.23 13.94
C ARG A 479 -10.80 -21.07 14.12
N ASN A 480 -11.24 -20.86 15.35
CA ASN A 480 -12.42 -20.06 15.65
C ASN A 480 -12.03 -18.72 16.31
N VAL A 481 -12.32 -17.61 15.63
CA VAL A 481 -12.17 -16.27 16.20
C VAL A 481 -13.49 -15.88 16.87
N MET A 482 -13.49 -15.76 18.20
CA MET A 482 -14.67 -15.41 18.97
C MET A 482 -14.72 -13.90 19.20
N LEU A 483 -15.75 -13.24 18.65
CA LEU A 483 -16.01 -11.81 18.82
C LEU A 483 -17.11 -11.63 19.86
N ARG A 484 -16.80 -10.95 20.98
CA ARG A 484 -17.78 -10.67 22.05
C ARG A 484 -18.08 -9.18 22.05
N ILE A 485 -19.33 -8.84 21.79
CA ILE A 485 -19.78 -7.50 21.41
C ILE A 485 -20.88 -7.04 22.36
N LYS A 486 -20.70 -5.86 22.97
CA LYS A 486 -21.64 -5.29 23.94
C LYS A 486 -21.60 -3.76 23.92
N LEU A 487 -22.76 -3.12 23.93
CA LEU A 487 -22.92 -1.67 23.99
C LEU A 487 -23.31 -1.21 25.40
N LYS A 488 -23.12 0.07 25.71
CA LYS A 488 -23.58 0.68 26.98
C LYS A 488 -25.10 0.71 27.06
N ASP A 489 -25.62 0.72 28.28
CA ASP A 489 -27.06 0.87 28.55
C ASP A 489 -27.63 2.12 27.86
N GLY A 490 -28.80 1.95 27.23
CA GLY A 490 -29.49 3.04 26.53
C GLY A 490 -28.96 3.39 25.13
N ILE A 491 -27.84 2.82 24.67
CA ILE A 491 -27.34 3.03 23.30
C ILE A 491 -28.21 2.33 22.25
N ALA A 492 -28.75 1.16 22.57
CA ALA A 492 -29.62 0.37 21.71
C ALA A 492 -30.91 -0.03 22.44
N SER A 493 -31.99 -0.22 21.69
CA SER A 493 -33.27 -0.73 22.20
C SER A 493 -34.02 -1.51 21.11
N PRO A 494 -35.12 -2.22 21.42
CA PRO A 494 -35.93 -2.89 20.40
C PRO A 494 -36.61 -1.92 19.43
N SER A 495 -36.82 -0.66 19.83
CA SER A 495 -37.39 0.41 18.99
C SER A 495 -36.31 1.27 18.29
N SER A 496 -35.04 1.12 18.68
CA SER A 496 -33.88 1.79 18.09
C SER A 496 -32.67 0.84 18.10
N PRO A 497 -32.68 -0.21 17.26
CA PRO A 497 -31.58 -1.16 17.18
C PRO A 497 -30.32 -0.52 16.60
N VAL A 498 -29.16 -1.03 17.00
CA VAL A 498 -27.84 -0.56 16.54
C VAL A 498 -27.10 -1.71 15.86
N LYS A 499 -26.47 -1.44 14.71
CA LYS A 499 -25.65 -2.42 14.00
C LYS A 499 -24.18 -2.22 14.34
N VAL A 500 -23.49 -3.29 14.67
CA VAL A 500 -22.03 -3.36 14.80
C VAL A 500 -21.51 -4.21 13.65
N TYR A 501 -20.90 -3.54 12.68
CA TYR A 501 -20.22 -4.17 11.55
C TYR A 501 -18.80 -4.54 11.96
N TYR A 502 -18.28 -5.64 11.43
CA TYR A 502 -16.89 -6.03 11.65
C TYR A 502 -16.23 -6.59 10.39
N VAL A 503 -14.90 -6.55 10.38
CA VAL A 503 -14.00 -7.16 9.39
C VAL A 503 -12.84 -7.79 10.17
N ILE A 504 -12.51 -9.05 9.89
CA ILE A 504 -11.31 -9.75 10.37
C ILE A 504 -10.39 -9.95 9.17
N THR A 505 -9.08 -9.80 9.37
CA THR A 505 -8.09 -10.12 8.35
C THR A 505 -6.83 -10.73 8.97
N SER A 506 -6.50 -11.95 8.56
CA SER A 506 -5.19 -12.60 8.77
C SER A 506 -4.18 -12.24 7.67
N ASP A 507 -4.71 -11.79 6.54
CA ASP A 507 -3.98 -11.48 5.32
C ASP A 507 -4.07 -9.98 5.05
N ASN A 508 -3.22 -9.42 4.21
CA ASN A 508 -3.16 -7.97 3.95
C ASN A 508 -3.06 -7.11 5.23
N THR A 509 -2.52 -7.63 6.33
CA THR A 509 -2.52 -6.97 7.65
C THR A 509 -1.70 -5.68 7.67
N SER A 510 -0.80 -5.50 6.70
CA SER A 510 -0.14 -4.22 6.42
C SER A 510 -1.12 -3.08 6.07
N SER A 511 -2.31 -3.41 5.55
CA SER A 511 -3.37 -2.46 5.19
C SER A 511 -4.20 -2.00 6.40
N ASP A 512 -4.80 -0.82 6.28
CA ASP A 512 -5.80 -0.30 7.23
C ASP A 512 -7.18 -0.13 6.56
N ALA A 513 -8.25 -0.07 7.36
CA ALA A 513 -9.63 0.04 6.90
C ALA A 513 -10.30 1.35 7.37
N SER A 514 -11.05 2.01 6.49
CA SER A 514 -11.95 3.11 6.87
C SER A 514 -13.27 2.59 7.46
N SER A 515 -14.04 3.46 8.11
CA SER A 515 -15.38 3.05 8.63
C SER A 515 -16.34 2.62 7.51
N GLU A 516 -16.24 3.26 6.35
CA GLU A 516 -17.03 2.90 5.17
C GLU A 516 -16.58 1.55 4.59
N SER A 517 -15.28 1.26 4.56
CA SER A 517 -14.72 -0.03 4.14
C SER A 517 -15.23 -1.18 5.03
N VAL A 518 -15.28 -0.97 6.36
CA VAL A 518 -15.86 -1.95 7.32
C VAL A 518 -17.39 -2.07 7.16
N ILE A 519 -18.07 -1.00 6.72
CA ILE A 519 -19.51 -1.02 6.33
C ILE A 519 -19.73 -1.70 4.97
N HIS A 520 -18.70 -1.81 4.15
CA HIS A 520 -18.67 -2.56 2.90
C HIS A 520 -18.10 -3.99 3.05
N GLY A 521 -17.44 -4.32 4.17
CA GLY A 521 -16.92 -5.64 4.50
C GLY A 521 -15.49 -5.93 3.99
N HIS A 522 -14.68 -4.90 3.74
CA HIS A 522 -13.33 -5.03 3.19
C HIS A 522 -12.32 -4.05 3.84
N LEU A 523 -11.03 -4.20 3.54
CA LEU A 523 -9.95 -3.28 3.91
C LEU A 523 -9.78 -2.17 2.85
N GLY A 524 -8.94 -1.18 3.14
CA GLY A 524 -8.66 -0.04 2.26
C GLY A 524 -9.15 1.28 2.87
N ILE A 525 -8.58 2.40 2.42
CA ILE A 525 -8.91 3.73 2.92
C ILE A 525 -9.64 4.52 1.84
N ASP A 526 -10.89 4.89 2.09
CA ASP A 526 -11.62 5.79 1.21
C ASP A 526 -10.98 7.18 1.25
N THR A 527 -10.49 7.62 0.10
CA THR A 527 -9.91 8.95 -0.10
C THR A 527 -10.81 9.79 -1.01
N ILE A 528 -10.81 11.10 -0.79
CA ILE A 528 -11.44 12.07 -1.70
C ILE A 528 -10.30 12.86 -2.32
N ASP A 529 -10.15 12.74 -3.64
CA ASP A 529 -9.09 13.40 -4.39
C ASP A 529 -9.40 14.92 -4.50
N PRO A 530 -8.41 15.79 -4.78
CA PRO A 530 -8.60 17.25 -4.74
C PRO A 530 -9.64 17.83 -5.73
N ASP A 531 -10.16 17.04 -6.66
CA ASP A 531 -11.24 17.41 -7.58
C ASP A 531 -12.65 17.00 -7.08
N GLY A 532 -12.74 16.28 -5.96
CA GLY A 532 -13.98 15.77 -5.38
C GLY A 532 -14.37 14.35 -5.81
N SER A 533 -13.56 13.68 -6.63
CA SER A 533 -13.73 12.24 -6.90
C SER A 533 -13.39 11.40 -5.65
N ARG A 534 -14.10 10.28 -5.44
CA ARG A 534 -13.85 9.36 -4.32
C ARG A 534 -13.09 8.14 -4.81
N HIS A 535 -11.84 8.01 -4.40
CA HIS A 535 -11.07 6.78 -4.53
C HIS A 535 -11.46 5.85 -3.38
N HIS A 536 -12.27 4.85 -3.71
CA HIS A 536 -12.73 3.80 -2.79
C HIS A 536 -11.76 2.62 -2.93
N ASP A 537 -10.76 2.55 -2.05
CA ASP A 537 -9.79 1.45 -2.03
C ASP A 537 -10.48 0.17 -1.54
N ILE A 538 -10.45 -0.87 -2.37
CA ILE A 538 -11.05 -2.17 -2.09
C ILE A 538 -9.93 -3.20 -1.98
N ILE A 539 -9.62 -3.61 -0.75
CA ILE A 539 -8.58 -4.61 -0.43
C ILE A 539 -9.25 -5.78 0.32
N TRP A 540 -8.96 -7.01 -0.11
CA TRP A 540 -9.56 -8.23 0.44
C TRP A 540 -9.31 -8.40 1.95
N ALA A 541 -10.29 -9.00 2.64
CA ALA A 541 -10.27 -9.29 4.06
C ALA A 541 -10.82 -10.70 4.33
N SER A 542 -10.19 -11.44 5.24
CA SER A 542 -10.46 -12.88 5.45
C SER A 542 -11.88 -13.20 5.95
N ARG A 543 -12.54 -12.32 6.71
CA ARG A 543 -13.99 -12.41 7.09
C ARG A 543 -14.63 -11.03 7.27
N SER A 544 -15.96 -10.94 7.11
CA SER A 544 -16.75 -9.77 7.53
C SER A 544 -18.20 -10.14 7.83
N GLY A 545 -18.86 -9.43 8.76
CA GLY A 545 -20.27 -9.67 9.10
C GLY A 545 -20.92 -8.53 9.87
N VAL A 546 -22.10 -8.76 10.45
CA VAL A 546 -22.83 -7.72 11.22
C VAL A 546 -23.68 -8.27 12.36
N VAL A 547 -23.48 -7.70 13.56
CA VAL A 547 -24.33 -7.94 14.73
C VAL A 547 -25.36 -6.82 14.86
N THR A 548 -26.64 -7.15 15.02
CA THR A 548 -27.68 -6.20 15.44
C THR A 548 -27.94 -6.36 16.94
N LEU A 549 -27.79 -5.28 17.70
CA LEU A 549 -28.10 -5.23 19.13
C LEU A 549 -29.41 -4.48 19.37
N THR A 550 -30.21 -5.00 20.31
CA THR A 550 -31.53 -4.47 20.71
C THR A 550 -31.55 -4.00 22.16
N GLY A 551 -30.37 -3.87 22.78
CA GLY A 551 -30.16 -3.53 24.17
C GLY A 551 -28.67 -3.57 24.52
N SER A 552 -28.36 -3.72 25.81
CA SER A 552 -27.01 -3.87 26.36
C SER A 552 -26.61 -5.33 26.63
N GLU A 553 -27.33 -6.30 26.05
CA GLU A 553 -26.95 -7.70 26.10
C GLU A 553 -25.62 -7.96 25.37
N GLU A 554 -24.81 -8.89 25.89
CA GLU A 554 -23.65 -9.39 25.16
C GLU A 554 -24.11 -10.26 23.99
N LYS A 555 -23.48 -10.09 22.82
CA LYS A 555 -23.56 -11.01 21.70
C LYS A 555 -22.20 -11.65 21.49
N VAL A 556 -22.18 -12.98 21.34
CA VAL A 556 -20.98 -13.72 20.91
C VAL A 556 -21.20 -14.15 19.46
N VAL A 557 -20.18 -13.92 18.63
CA VAL A 557 -20.07 -14.45 17.27
C VAL A 557 -18.83 -15.31 17.21
N THR A 558 -18.90 -16.43 16.50
CA THR A 558 -17.75 -17.32 16.26
C THR A 558 -17.51 -17.38 14.76
N GLU A 559 -16.37 -16.84 14.34
CA GLU A 559 -15.93 -16.82 12.93
C GLU A 559 -14.89 -17.92 12.70
N SER A 560 -15.28 -18.96 11.96
CA SER A 560 -14.39 -20.06 11.60
C SER A 560 -13.50 -19.65 10.43
N MET A 561 -12.18 -19.72 10.63
CA MET A 561 -11.18 -19.22 9.68
C MET A 561 -10.13 -20.28 9.29
N TYR A 562 -9.54 -20.03 8.13
CA TYR A 562 -8.26 -20.57 7.70
C TYR A 562 -7.18 -19.52 8.00
N TYR A 563 -6.02 -19.96 8.50
CA TYR A 563 -4.91 -19.10 8.89
C TYR A 563 -3.58 -19.77 8.55
N ASN A 564 -2.81 -19.16 7.64
CA ASN A 564 -1.55 -19.69 7.07
C ASN A 564 -0.30 -19.37 7.90
N GLY A 565 -0.43 -18.73 9.07
CA GLY A 565 0.72 -18.37 9.91
C GLY A 565 1.64 -17.26 9.39
N GLN A 566 1.33 -16.61 8.25
CA GLN A 566 2.30 -15.75 7.56
C GLN A 566 2.38 -14.31 8.07
N GLU A 567 1.28 -13.71 8.53
CA GLU A 567 1.27 -12.35 9.09
C GLU A 567 0.75 -12.35 10.54
N GLY A 568 0.28 -11.20 11.04
CA GLY A 568 -0.48 -11.12 12.30
C GLY A 568 -1.97 -11.33 12.06
N MET A 569 -2.81 -10.68 12.86
CA MET A 569 -4.25 -10.55 12.55
C MET A 569 -4.79 -9.20 13.02
N LYS A 570 -5.65 -8.56 12.22
CA LYS A 570 -6.39 -7.35 12.60
C LYS A 570 -7.90 -7.57 12.57
N ILE A 571 -8.61 -6.98 13.53
CA ILE A 571 -10.07 -6.94 13.59
C ILE A 571 -10.51 -5.49 13.73
N TYR A 572 -11.47 -5.08 12.89
CA TYR A 572 -12.07 -3.76 12.90
C TYR A 572 -13.55 -3.85 13.24
N PHE A 573 -14.06 -2.90 14.03
CA PHE A 573 -15.49 -2.79 14.33
C PHE A 573 -16.00 -1.36 14.10
N VAL A 574 -17.22 -1.23 13.55
CA VAL A 574 -17.91 0.05 13.33
C VAL A 574 -19.34 -0.02 13.85
N VAL A 575 -19.69 0.91 14.72
CA VAL A 575 -21.02 1.05 15.33
C VAL A 575 -21.84 2.06 14.52
N LYS A 576 -23.01 1.63 14.02
CA LYS A 576 -23.93 2.42 13.20
C LYS A 576 -25.35 2.37 13.77
N SER A 577 -25.84 3.53 14.20
CA SER A 577 -27.24 3.76 14.53
C SER A 577 -27.98 4.42 13.36
N SER A 578 -29.25 4.75 13.55
CA SER A 578 -30.03 5.60 12.65
C SER A 578 -29.58 7.07 12.61
N VAL A 579 -28.68 7.49 13.52
CA VAL A 579 -28.25 8.89 13.71
C VAL A 579 -26.75 9.07 13.46
N GLU A 580 -25.92 8.07 13.79
CA GLU A 580 -24.46 8.22 13.83
C GLU A 580 -23.71 6.93 13.46
N THR A 581 -22.67 7.08 12.65
CA THR A 581 -21.68 6.04 12.32
C THR A 581 -20.34 6.37 12.98
N SER A 582 -19.57 5.37 13.44
CA SER A 582 -18.22 5.60 13.99
C SER A 582 -17.33 6.37 13.00
N ALA A 583 -16.77 7.51 13.41
CA ALA A 583 -15.92 8.34 12.55
C ALA A 583 -14.60 7.65 12.14
N VAL A 584 -14.12 6.70 12.95
CA VAL A 584 -13.08 5.71 12.63
C VAL A 584 -13.47 4.36 13.27
N PRO A 585 -13.00 3.21 12.75
CA PRO A 585 -13.24 1.93 13.43
C PRO A 585 -12.57 1.83 14.80
N THR A 586 -13.17 1.04 15.69
CA THR A 586 -12.43 0.32 16.74
C THR A 586 -11.46 -0.63 16.04
N ARG A 587 -10.20 -0.74 16.50
CA ARG A 587 -9.22 -1.70 15.94
C ARG A 587 -8.50 -2.47 17.05
N ILE A 588 -8.57 -3.79 16.95
CA ILE A 588 -7.79 -4.76 17.72
C ILE A 588 -6.82 -5.45 16.76
N ALA A 589 -5.58 -5.68 17.16
CA ALA A 589 -4.67 -6.52 16.40
C ALA A 589 -3.84 -7.44 17.30
N PHE A 590 -3.41 -8.55 16.74
CA PHE A 590 -2.47 -9.50 17.32
C PHE A 590 -1.18 -9.47 16.48
N SER A 591 -0.02 -9.59 17.13
CA SER A 591 1.27 -9.67 16.43
C SER A 591 1.38 -10.95 15.60
N LYS A 592 2.40 -11.08 14.73
CA LYS A 592 2.70 -12.35 14.07
C LYS A 592 2.99 -13.45 15.09
N GLU A 593 3.70 -13.14 16.17
CA GLU A 593 4.05 -14.08 17.23
C GLU A 593 2.80 -14.61 17.97
N THR A 594 1.86 -13.72 18.33
CA THR A 594 0.55 -14.12 18.87
C THR A 594 -0.25 -14.90 17.83
N GLY A 595 -0.29 -14.45 16.58
CA GLY A 595 -0.98 -15.13 15.48
C GLY A 595 -0.47 -16.56 15.29
N SER A 596 0.85 -16.77 15.32
CA SER A 596 1.47 -18.10 15.30
C SER A 596 1.06 -19.01 16.47
N SER A 597 0.55 -18.45 17.59
CA SER A 597 -0.03 -19.24 18.69
C SER A 597 -1.45 -19.76 18.39
N PHE A 598 -2.23 -19.07 17.54
CA PHE A 598 -3.44 -19.62 16.90
C PHE A 598 -3.04 -20.85 16.09
N GLY A 599 -1.98 -20.68 15.28
CA GLY A 599 -1.27 -21.74 14.58
C GLY A 599 -1.88 -22.09 13.22
N ASP A 600 -1.04 -22.53 12.30
CA ASP A 600 -1.47 -22.92 10.95
C ASP A 600 -2.51 -24.05 11.00
N ASN A 601 -3.51 -23.98 10.11
CA ASN A 601 -4.54 -25.00 9.92
C ASN A 601 -4.93 -25.22 8.45
N VAL A 602 -4.13 -24.73 7.50
CA VAL A 602 -4.41 -24.87 6.07
C VAL A 602 -3.87 -26.21 5.58
N ALA A 603 -4.74 -27.18 5.34
CA ALA A 603 -4.34 -28.43 4.72
C ALA A 603 -3.85 -28.18 3.28
N PRO A 604 -2.72 -28.77 2.84
CA PRO A 604 -2.34 -28.74 1.43
C PRO A 604 -3.45 -29.29 0.55
N SER A 605 -3.90 -28.48 -0.40
CA SER A 605 -4.96 -28.84 -1.35
C SER A 605 -4.41 -28.87 -2.77
N VAL A 606 -5.13 -29.52 -3.69
CA VAL A 606 -4.80 -29.43 -5.12
C VAL A 606 -5.23 -28.07 -5.64
N TYR A 607 -4.24 -27.31 -6.08
CA TYR A 607 -4.44 -26.03 -6.70
C TYR A 607 -4.81 -26.20 -8.18
N ASP A 608 -3.98 -26.96 -8.92
CA ASP A 608 -4.16 -27.28 -10.34
C ASP A 608 -3.43 -28.59 -10.70
N ALA A 609 -3.73 -29.20 -11.84
CA ALA A 609 -3.10 -30.43 -12.29
C ALA A 609 -2.90 -30.47 -13.82
N PHE A 610 -1.71 -30.87 -14.26
CA PHE A 610 -1.31 -30.92 -15.67
C PHE A 610 -0.68 -32.25 -16.04
N TRP A 611 -0.85 -32.73 -17.28
CA TRP A 611 -0.10 -33.88 -17.79
C TRP A 611 0.95 -33.52 -18.85
N SER A 612 2.08 -34.23 -18.83
CA SER A 612 3.09 -34.17 -19.88
C SER A 612 2.57 -34.75 -21.20
N GLU A 613 3.28 -34.51 -22.29
CA GLU A 613 3.16 -35.32 -23.51
C GLU A 613 3.43 -36.81 -23.21
N PRO A 614 2.86 -37.75 -23.99
CA PRO A 614 3.02 -39.19 -23.75
C PRO A 614 4.35 -39.71 -24.30
N VAL A 615 5.08 -40.47 -23.48
CA VAL A 615 6.19 -41.32 -23.94
C VAL A 615 5.62 -42.70 -24.23
N VAL A 616 5.79 -43.20 -25.45
CA VAL A 616 5.20 -44.48 -25.90
C VAL A 616 6.26 -45.57 -25.89
N GLU A 617 6.12 -46.56 -25.01
CA GLU A 617 7.08 -47.66 -24.81
C GLU A 617 6.41 -49.02 -25.08
N GLY A 618 6.10 -49.27 -26.35
CA GLY A 618 5.49 -50.51 -26.81
C GLY A 618 3.99 -50.58 -26.49
N GLU A 619 3.58 -51.59 -25.72
CA GLU A 619 2.17 -51.83 -25.37
C GLU A 619 1.62 -50.83 -24.33
N ASN A 620 2.49 -50.08 -23.64
CA ASN A 620 2.11 -49.03 -22.69
C ASN A 620 2.66 -47.65 -23.08
N SER A 621 1.91 -46.62 -22.72
CA SER A 621 2.33 -45.23 -22.70
C SER A 621 2.53 -44.76 -21.26
N THR A 622 3.39 -43.76 -21.07
CA THR A 622 3.63 -43.10 -19.78
C THR A 622 3.46 -41.58 -19.90
N ARG A 623 3.01 -40.94 -18.82
CA ARG A 623 2.96 -39.48 -18.66
C ARG A 623 3.32 -39.12 -17.22
N THR A 624 3.92 -37.94 -17.03
CA THR A 624 3.93 -37.28 -15.72
C THR A 624 2.62 -36.54 -15.55
N VAL A 625 1.91 -36.75 -14.43
CA VAL A 625 0.82 -35.87 -13.97
C VAL A 625 1.38 -35.02 -12.83
N ARG A 626 1.57 -33.74 -13.09
CA ARG A 626 2.10 -32.74 -12.14
C ARG A 626 0.94 -32.05 -11.45
N ILE A 627 0.91 -32.14 -10.13
CA ILE A 627 -0.10 -31.56 -9.26
C ILE A 627 0.52 -30.39 -8.51
N ILE A 628 0.01 -29.18 -8.75
CA ILE A 628 0.44 -27.95 -8.07
C ILE A 628 -0.33 -27.85 -6.74
N THR A 629 0.36 -27.67 -5.62
CA THR A 629 -0.28 -27.59 -4.28
C THR A 629 -0.54 -26.16 -3.84
N SER A 630 -1.45 -25.98 -2.87
CA SER A 630 -1.74 -24.67 -2.26
C SER A 630 -0.81 -24.27 -1.12
N GLU A 631 0.07 -25.16 -0.70
CA GLU A 631 1.00 -24.97 0.42
C GLU A 631 2.35 -25.65 0.16
N VAL A 632 3.35 -25.28 0.96
CA VAL A 632 4.70 -25.86 0.97
C VAL A 632 4.69 -27.23 1.66
N LEU A 633 5.27 -28.25 1.02
CA LEU A 633 5.16 -29.65 1.43
C LEU A 633 6.35 -30.12 2.28
N ASP A 634 6.11 -31.12 3.13
CA ASP A 634 7.17 -31.93 3.73
C ASP A 634 7.71 -32.95 2.72
N THR A 635 8.52 -32.46 1.78
CA THR A 635 9.15 -33.27 0.72
C THR A 635 10.22 -34.24 1.24
N ALA A 636 10.49 -34.29 2.55
CA ALA A 636 11.33 -35.34 3.14
C ALA A 636 10.56 -36.67 3.33
N LYS A 637 9.22 -36.66 3.22
CA LYS A 637 8.39 -37.86 3.27
C LYS A 637 8.34 -38.60 1.94
N THR A 638 8.56 -39.91 1.98
CA THR A 638 8.32 -40.82 0.84
C THR A 638 6.83 -41.18 0.77
N VAL A 639 6.19 -40.91 -0.37
CA VAL A 639 4.78 -41.25 -0.63
C VAL A 639 4.70 -42.55 -1.44
N SER A 640 3.75 -43.42 -1.12
CA SER A 640 3.51 -44.66 -1.89
C SER A 640 2.64 -44.39 -3.11
N GLY A 641 2.94 -45.00 -4.27
CA GLY A 641 2.04 -45.03 -5.42
C GLY A 641 0.66 -45.62 -5.10
N ASN A 642 0.59 -46.54 -4.12
CA ASN A 642 -0.67 -47.11 -3.63
C ASN A 642 -1.58 -46.10 -2.90
N ALA A 643 -1.10 -44.88 -2.63
CA ALA A 643 -1.94 -43.78 -2.16
C ALA A 643 -2.82 -43.18 -3.25
N PHE A 644 -2.57 -43.48 -4.51
CA PHE A 644 -3.33 -43.00 -5.66
C PHE A 644 -4.01 -44.18 -6.33
N THR A 645 -5.34 -44.21 -6.29
CA THR A 645 -6.11 -45.17 -7.08
C THR A 645 -6.38 -44.57 -8.46
N VAL A 646 -6.29 -45.40 -9.50
CA VAL A 646 -6.60 -45.01 -10.88
C VAL A 646 -7.79 -45.81 -11.36
N SER A 647 -8.77 -45.15 -11.98
CA SER A 647 -9.97 -45.80 -12.50
C SER A 647 -10.41 -45.20 -13.84
N GLY A 648 -11.50 -45.74 -14.42
CA GLY A 648 -11.97 -45.42 -15.77
C GLY A 648 -11.19 -46.13 -16.89
N VAL A 649 -9.86 -46.22 -16.77
CA VAL A 649 -8.98 -46.86 -17.78
C VAL A 649 -8.40 -48.18 -17.25
N THR A 650 -8.89 -49.30 -17.77
CA THR A 650 -8.41 -50.65 -17.39
C THR A 650 -6.93 -50.83 -17.70
N GLY A 651 -6.16 -51.27 -16.69
CA GLY A 651 -4.71 -51.50 -16.83
C GLY A 651 -3.84 -50.26 -16.57
N SER A 652 -4.44 -49.11 -16.23
CA SER A 652 -3.69 -47.93 -15.79
C SER A 652 -3.27 -48.00 -14.31
N SER A 653 -2.17 -47.35 -13.96
CA SER A 653 -1.66 -47.27 -12.57
C SER A 653 -0.66 -46.12 -12.37
N ILE A 654 -0.47 -45.68 -11.11
CA ILE A 654 0.63 -44.79 -10.72
C ILE A 654 1.83 -45.65 -10.28
N THR A 655 2.98 -45.47 -10.91
CA THR A 655 4.20 -46.27 -10.65
C THR A 655 5.26 -45.54 -9.83
N ALA A 656 5.21 -44.21 -9.76
CA ALA A 656 6.05 -43.39 -8.91
C ALA A 656 5.31 -42.12 -8.45
N VAL A 657 5.72 -41.60 -7.29
CA VAL A 657 5.25 -40.34 -6.71
C VAL A 657 6.47 -39.58 -6.20
N ASN A 658 6.65 -38.35 -6.65
CA ASN A 658 7.78 -37.50 -6.24
C ASN A 658 7.23 -36.19 -5.67
N LEU A 659 7.74 -35.76 -4.51
CA LEU A 659 7.43 -34.46 -3.92
C LEU A 659 8.58 -33.50 -4.21
N HIS A 660 8.27 -32.32 -4.75
CA HIS A 660 9.26 -31.35 -5.23
C HIS A 660 9.11 -30.00 -4.56
N LYS A 661 10.22 -29.41 -4.14
CA LYS A 661 10.26 -28.03 -3.65
C LYS A 661 10.41 -27.03 -4.79
N ASN A 662 9.68 -25.92 -4.69
CA ASN A 662 9.90 -24.79 -5.58
C ASN A 662 11.13 -23.97 -5.14
N ASP A 663 12.33 -24.51 -5.36
CA ASP A 663 13.62 -23.87 -5.08
C ASP A 663 13.99 -22.72 -6.05
N LYS A 664 13.03 -22.22 -6.86
CA LYS A 664 13.26 -21.20 -7.89
C LYS A 664 12.63 -19.87 -7.46
N ASP A 665 13.33 -18.75 -7.67
CA ASP A 665 12.91 -17.35 -7.38
C ASP A 665 11.67 -16.85 -8.18
N TYR A 666 10.85 -17.76 -8.72
CA TYR A 666 9.62 -17.39 -9.43
C TYR A 666 8.57 -16.87 -8.44
N TYR A 667 7.81 -15.86 -8.88
CA TYR A 667 6.75 -15.21 -8.11
C TYR A 667 5.51 -16.14 -8.02
N VAL A 668 5.66 -17.20 -7.23
CA VAL A 668 4.73 -18.32 -6.99
C VAL A 668 4.85 -18.70 -5.49
N PRO A 669 4.33 -17.87 -4.57
CA PRO A 669 4.76 -17.91 -3.18
C PRO A 669 4.36 -19.16 -2.37
N TYR A 670 3.44 -19.99 -2.89
CA TYR A 670 2.79 -21.06 -2.11
C TYR A 670 2.54 -22.36 -2.90
N SER A 671 3.43 -22.78 -3.80
CA SER A 671 3.26 -24.10 -4.46
C SER A 671 4.57 -24.86 -4.69
N ASP A 672 4.78 -25.85 -3.84
CA ASP A 672 5.49 -27.08 -4.18
C ASP A 672 4.64 -27.91 -5.17
N TRP A 673 5.15 -29.05 -5.66
CA TRP A 673 4.37 -29.92 -6.54
C TRP A 673 4.61 -31.42 -6.34
N ILE A 674 3.65 -32.22 -6.83
CA ILE A 674 3.66 -33.68 -6.81
C ILE A 674 3.73 -34.17 -8.26
N ASP A 675 4.80 -34.87 -8.63
CA ASP A 675 4.90 -35.53 -9.94
C ASP A 675 4.54 -37.02 -9.81
N LEU A 676 3.39 -37.40 -10.36
CA LEU A 676 2.93 -38.79 -10.47
C LEU A 676 3.36 -39.38 -11.83
N THR A 677 3.98 -40.56 -11.84
CA THR A 677 4.21 -41.31 -13.09
C THR A 677 3.01 -42.20 -13.37
N LEU A 678 2.15 -41.78 -14.29
CA LEU A 678 1.02 -42.55 -14.80
C LEU A 678 1.48 -43.48 -15.92
N VAL A 679 1.14 -44.76 -15.83
CA VAL A 679 1.31 -45.77 -16.89
C VAL A 679 -0.05 -46.29 -17.32
N TYR A 680 -0.28 -46.45 -18.62
CA TYR A 680 -1.56 -46.89 -19.19
C TYR A 680 -1.36 -47.57 -20.56
N PRO A 681 -2.31 -48.38 -21.07
CA PRO A 681 -2.17 -49.03 -22.37
C PRO A 681 -2.06 -48.04 -23.53
N THR A 682 -1.18 -48.31 -24.49
CA THR A 682 -0.95 -47.44 -25.66
C THR A 682 -2.23 -47.28 -26.48
N GLY A 683 -2.75 -46.05 -26.57
CA GLY A 683 -3.95 -45.72 -27.34
C GLY A 683 -5.27 -45.83 -26.57
N SER A 684 -5.26 -45.98 -25.24
CA SER A 684 -6.46 -45.78 -24.42
C SER A 684 -7.01 -44.36 -24.57
N ASP A 685 -8.34 -44.26 -24.63
CA ASP A 685 -9.08 -43.04 -24.30
C ASP A 685 -8.87 -42.72 -22.81
N LEU A 686 -8.65 -41.44 -22.49
CA LEU A 686 -8.36 -40.94 -21.15
C LEU A 686 -9.43 -39.97 -20.63
N ASP A 687 -10.49 -39.68 -21.39
CA ASP A 687 -11.55 -38.78 -20.94
C ASP A 687 -12.32 -39.32 -19.73
N ALA A 688 -12.40 -40.65 -19.60
CA ALA A 688 -12.96 -41.34 -18.44
C ALA A 688 -11.96 -41.53 -17.27
N LEU A 689 -10.68 -41.16 -17.43
CA LEU A 689 -9.63 -41.39 -16.43
C LEU A 689 -9.94 -40.61 -15.14
N GLN A 690 -9.83 -41.29 -14.00
CA GLN A 690 -9.86 -40.65 -12.68
C GLN A 690 -8.66 -41.12 -11.85
N ILE A 691 -8.01 -40.18 -11.15
CA ILE A 691 -6.94 -40.42 -10.19
C ILE A 691 -7.39 -39.87 -8.84
N THR A 692 -7.64 -40.75 -7.86
CA THR A 692 -8.09 -40.37 -6.52
C THR A 692 -6.98 -40.59 -5.50
N TYR A 693 -6.62 -39.53 -4.76
CA TYR A 693 -5.71 -39.63 -3.62
C TYR A 693 -6.44 -40.12 -2.37
N VAL A 694 -5.86 -41.09 -1.67
CA VAL A 694 -6.38 -41.68 -0.44
C VAL A 694 -5.44 -41.29 0.72
N PRO A 695 -5.79 -40.26 1.52
CA PRO A 695 -4.91 -39.72 2.57
C PRO A 695 -4.44 -40.74 3.61
N GLU A 696 -5.21 -41.82 3.84
CA GLU A 696 -4.93 -42.92 4.77
C GLU A 696 -3.72 -43.75 4.35
N LEU A 697 -3.33 -43.65 3.08
CA LEU A 697 -2.25 -44.41 2.45
C LEU A 697 -1.08 -43.53 1.99
N GLY A 698 -1.27 -42.20 1.94
CA GLY A 698 -0.34 -41.25 1.32
C GLY A 698 0.57 -40.46 2.25
N GLY A 699 0.05 -39.99 3.39
CA GLY A 699 0.87 -39.27 4.39
C GLY A 699 1.43 -37.90 3.96
N ILE A 700 0.95 -37.31 2.86
CA ILE A 700 1.36 -35.95 2.43
C ILE A 700 0.89 -34.93 3.47
N THR A 701 1.80 -34.04 3.88
CA THR A 701 1.53 -32.90 4.77
C THR A 701 2.26 -31.65 4.33
N ASP A 702 1.88 -30.52 4.92
CA ASP A 702 2.69 -29.30 4.94
C ASP A 702 3.95 -29.45 5.83
N ILE A 703 4.63 -28.33 6.06
CA ILE A 703 5.76 -28.14 6.99
C ILE A 703 5.39 -27.40 8.30
N ALA A 704 4.10 -27.35 8.68
CA ALA A 704 3.66 -26.62 9.86
C ALA A 704 4.14 -27.25 11.19
N ASN A 705 4.18 -26.46 12.27
CA ASN A 705 4.58 -26.94 13.61
C ASN A 705 3.71 -28.10 14.13
N ILE A 706 2.47 -28.19 13.66
CA ILE A 706 1.60 -29.38 13.74
C ILE A 706 1.17 -29.64 12.30
N PRO A 707 1.78 -30.60 11.57
CA PRO A 707 1.59 -30.67 10.13
C PRO A 707 0.15 -31.00 9.72
N ASN A 708 -0.47 -30.15 8.89
CA ASN A 708 -1.79 -30.45 8.33
C ASN A 708 -1.64 -31.45 7.17
N ARG A 709 -2.58 -32.39 7.10
CA ARG A 709 -2.56 -33.51 6.17
C ARG A 709 -3.40 -33.19 4.95
N MET A 710 -2.85 -33.43 3.77
CA MET A 710 -3.56 -33.25 2.50
C MET A 710 -4.85 -34.08 2.49
N GLU A 711 -5.97 -33.43 2.16
CA GLU A 711 -7.29 -34.05 2.10
C GLU A 711 -7.47 -34.95 0.86
N SER A 712 -8.57 -35.69 0.83
CA SER A 712 -8.93 -36.55 -0.32
C SER A 712 -9.33 -35.69 -1.51
N PHE A 713 -8.82 -36.01 -2.70
CA PHE A 713 -9.16 -35.31 -3.94
C PHE A 713 -9.24 -36.30 -5.10
N THR A 714 -9.99 -35.94 -6.14
CA THR A 714 -10.03 -36.68 -7.42
C THR A 714 -9.67 -35.75 -8.56
N LEU A 715 -8.70 -36.18 -9.37
CA LEU A 715 -8.35 -35.58 -10.64
C LEU A 715 -9.02 -36.36 -11.78
N SER A 716 -9.48 -35.66 -12.81
CA SER A 716 -10.17 -36.27 -13.95
C SER A 716 -9.99 -35.45 -15.23
N ARG A 717 -10.22 -36.04 -16.41
CA ARG A 717 -10.08 -35.30 -17.68
C ARG A 717 -11.38 -34.57 -18.09
N GLN A 718 -12.54 -35.06 -17.65
CA GLN A 718 -13.83 -34.36 -17.76
C GLN A 718 -14.44 -34.17 -16.36
N GLN A 719 -15.18 -33.06 -16.16
CA GLN A 719 -15.79 -32.76 -14.86
C GLN A 719 -16.80 -33.84 -14.44
N PRO A 720 -16.70 -34.40 -13.22
CA PRO A 720 -17.79 -35.14 -12.60
C PRO A 720 -19.01 -34.23 -12.40
N GLY A 721 -20.20 -34.81 -12.26
CA GLY A 721 -21.41 -34.08 -11.83
C GLY A 721 -21.42 -33.68 -10.35
N ASP A 722 -20.23 -33.51 -9.75
CA ASP A 722 -19.98 -33.21 -8.34
C ASP A 722 -19.20 -31.89 -8.23
N PHE A 723 -19.84 -30.89 -7.63
CA PHE A 723 -19.39 -29.51 -7.59
C PHE A 723 -18.42 -29.20 -6.44
N SER A 724 -17.72 -30.21 -5.91
CA SER A 724 -16.80 -30.02 -4.78
C SER A 724 -15.56 -29.20 -5.16
N TYR A 725 -15.07 -28.38 -4.22
CA TYR A 725 -13.93 -27.48 -4.41
C TYR A 725 -12.59 -28.21 -4.66
N PHE A 726 -12.51 -29.48 -4.23
CA PHE A 726 -11.29 -30.31 -4.29
C PHE A 726 -11.18 -31.16 -5.57
N ASN A 727 -12.25 -31.27 -6.36
CA ASN A 727 -12.19 -31.92 -7.67
C ASN A 727 -11.53 -30.98 -8.68
N LYS A 728 -10.53 -31.48 -9.43
CA LYS A 728 -9.76 -30.67 -10.39
C LYS A 728 -9.59 -31.41 -11.72
N LEU A 729 -9.51 -30.66 -12.81
CA LEU A 729 -9.26 -31.21 -14.14
C LEU A 729 -7.77 -31.45 -14.35
N ILE A 730 -7.43 -32.52 -15.09
CA ILE A 730 -6.09 -32.73 -15.64
C ILE A 730 -5.99 -31.98 -16.96
N GLN A 731 -5.30 -30.85 -16.92
CA GLN A 731 -5.08 -29.97 -18.07
C GLN A 731 -3.86 -30.42 -18.90
N ASP A 732 -3.75 -29.91 -20.12
CA ASP A 732 -2.58 -30.15 -20.97
C ASP A 732 -1.43 -29.22 -20.54
N ALA A 733 -0.22 -29.75 -20.32
CA ALA A 733 0.92 -28.92 -19.94
C ALA A 733 1.49 -28.07 -21.09
N ALA A 734 1.10 -28.34 -22.34
CA ALA A 734 1.53 -27.56 -23.50
C ALA A 734 0.83 -26.20 -23.50
N PRO A 735 1.57 -25.08 -23.68
CA PRO A 735 0.98 -23.74 -23.68
C PRO A 735 0.04 -23.54 -24.88
N LYS A 736 -1.10 -22.91 -24.60
CA LYS A 736 -2.12 -22.42 -25.54
C LYS A 736 -2.54 -20.99 -25.16
N ILE A 737 -3.09 -20.26 -26.12
CA ILE A 737 -3.86 -19.03 -25.89
C ILE A 737 -5.32 -19.45 -25.76
N ASP A 738 -5.81 -19.57 -24.52
CA ASP A 738 -7.18 -20.06 -24.25
C ASP A 738 -8.24 -19.06 -24.73
N LYS A 739 -8.03 -17.77 -24.44
CA LYS A 739 -8.97 -16.69 -24.75
C LYS A 739 -8.23 -15.47 -25.29
N LEU A 740 -8.87 -14.76 -26.22
CA LEU A 740 -8.40 -13.48 -26.74
C LEU A 740 -9.52 -12.45 -26.77
N PHE A 741 -9.45 -11.49 -25.84
CA PHE A 741 -10.35 -10.34 -25.79
C PHE A 741 -9.74 -9.14 -26.51
N VAL A 742 -10.55 -8.50 -27.36
CA VAL A 742 -10.22 -7.24 -28.02
C VAL A 742 -11.23 -6.19 -27.58
N SER A 743 -10.74 -5.07 -27.06
CA SER A 743 -11.57 -3.93 -26.63
C SER A 743 -12.50 -3.41 -27.73
N GLU A 744 -13.64 -2.82 -27.34
CA GLU A 744 -14.64 -2.33 -28.29
C GLU A 744 -14.08 -1.25 -29.24
N ASP A 745 -13.10 -0.47 -28.77
CA ASP A 745 -12.42 0.57 -29.56
C ASP A 745 -11.17 0.08 -30.30
N GLY A 746 -10.82 -1.21 -30.18
CA GLY A 746 -9.69 -1.87 -30.85
C GLY A 746 -8.30 -1.43 -30.39
N LYS A 747 -8.17 -0.70 -29.26
CA LYS A 747 -6.88 -0.17 -28.78
C LYS A 747 -6.12 -1.11 -27.83
N TYR A 748 -6.86 -1.99 -27.17
CA TYR A 748 -6.37 -2.91 -26.16
C TYR A 748 -6.75 -4.34 -26.50
N LEU A 749 -5.85 -5.26 -26.14
CA LEU A 749 -5.98 -6.69 -26.32
C LEU A 749 -5.53 -7.37 -25.03
N THR A 750 -6.40 -8.20 -24.46
CA THR A 750 -6.11 -9.04 -23.28
C THR A 750 -6.15 -10.49 -23.73
N LEU A 751 -4.99 -11.15 -23.69
CA LEU A 751 -4.83 -12.56 -24.04
C LEU A 751 -4.64 -13.39 -22.77
N HIS A 752 -5.20 -14.59 -22.74
CA HIS A 752 -5.10 -15.53 -21.62
C HIS A 752 -4.27 -16.73 -22.05
N LEU A 753 -3.14 -16.97 -21.38
CA LEU A 753 -2.22 -18.08 -21.63
C LEU A 753 -2.45 -19.19 -20.62
N SER A 754 -2.54 -20.43 -21.07
CA SER A 754 -2.71 -21.59 -20.19
C SER A 754 -1.87 -22.79 -20.68
N PRO A 755 -1.11 -23.48 -19.81
CA PRO A 755 -0.70 -23.01 -18.48
C PRO A 755 0.10 -21.70 -18.52
N ARG A 756 0.22 -21.06 -17.36
CA ARG A 756 1.15 -19.95 -17.10
C ARG A 756 2.59 -20.34 -17.45
N PHE A 757 3.35 -19.40 -18.04
CA PHE A 757 4.79 -19.55 -18.26
C PHE A 757 5.60 -19.28 -16.99
N ALA A 758 6.75 -19.96 -16.87
CA ALA A 758 7.65 -19.80 -15.72
C ALA A 758 8.41 -18.46 -15.68
N ASP A 759 8.79 -17.91 -16.84
CA ASP A 759 9.52 -16.64 -16.93
C ASP A 759 8.62 -15.46 -17.32
N PHE A 760 8.93 -14.28 -16.79
CA PHE A 760 8.18 -13.03 -16.99
C PHE A 760 8.90 -12.05 -17.93
N ASP A 761 10.21 -12.23 -18.16
CA ASP A 761 10.97 -11.43 -19.10
C ASP A 761 10.77 -12.00 -20.51
N TYR A 762 9.66 -11.68 -21.16
CA TYR A 762 9.44 -11.95 -22.58
C TYR A 762 8.96 -10.70 -23.34
N SER A 763 9.23 -10.65 -24.64
CA SER A 763 8.56 -9.73 -25.56
C SER A 763 7.33 -10.42 -26.15
N ILE A 764 6.31 -9.63 -26.47
CA ILE A 764 5.22 -10.07 -27.33
C ILE A 764 5.32 -9.41 -28.68
N ARG A 765 5.08 -10.18 -29.73
CA ARG A 765 4.75 -9.69 -31.07
C ARG A 765 3.31 -10.07 -31.40
N ILE A 766 2.59 -9.15 -32.05
CA ILE A 766 1.21 -9.37 -32.50
C ILE A 766 1.09 -9.01 -33.98
N ASP A 767 0.73 -9.98 -34.82
CA ASP A 767 0.36 -9.79 -36.21
C ASP A 767 -1.16 -10.04 -36.35
N ALA A 768 -1.91 -9.06 -36.86
CA ALA A 768 -3.36 -9.13 -37.02
C ALA A 768 -3.73 -9.31 -38.50
N ASP A 769 -4.50 -10.36 -38.80
CA ASP A 769 -4.76 -10.84 -40.18
C ASP A 769 -3.48 -10.89 -41.06
N GLY A 770 -2.35 -11.29 -40.43
CA GLY A 770 -1.03 -11.39 -41.07
C GLY A 770 -0.28 -10.07 -41.28
N GLN A 771 -0.69 -8.97 -40.65
CA GLN A 771 0.02 -7.68 -40.65
C GLN A 771 0.56 -7.34 -39.25
N PRO A 772 1.85 -6.97 -39.09
CA PRO A 772 2.42 -6.64 -37.78
C PRO A 772 1.78 -5.37 -37.18
N LEU A 773 1.13 -5.52 -36.03
CA LEU A 773 0.65 -4.38 -35.23
C LEU A 773 1.76 -3.80 -34.35
N GLY A 774 2.61 -4.65 -33.80
CA GLY A 774 3.70 -4.22 -32.94
C GLY A 774 4.51 -5.37 -32.34
N GLU A 775 5.62 -4.97 -31.72
CA GLU A 775 6.46 -5.78 -30.84
C GLU A 775 6.72 -4.95 -29.58
N TRP A 776 6.46 -5.52 -28.40
CA TRP A 776 6.54 -4.83 -27.11
C TRP A 776 7.55 -5.53 -26.20
N ASP A 777 8.69 -4.87 -25.96
CA ASP A 777 9.59 -5.21 -24.87
C ASP A 777 8.92 -4.85 -23.53
N TYR A 778 8.63 -5.85 -22.70
CA TYR A 778 8.01 -5.74 -21.37
C TYR A 778 6.55 -5.20 -21.38
N VAL A 779 5.60 -6.13 -21.27
CA VAL A 779 4.15 -5.87 -21.26
C VAL A 779 3.60 -5.92 -19.82
N PRO A 780 2.56 -5.14 -19.47
CA PRO A 780 1.84 -5.34 -18.22
C PRO A 780 1.14 -6.71 -18.19
N VAL A 781 1.75 -7.66 -17.47
CA VAL A 781 1.12 -8.94 -17.11
C VAL A 781 0.22 -8.72 -15.88
N ARG A 782 -1.00 -9.25 -15.94
CA ARG A 782 -1.86 -9.50 -14.78
C ARG A 782 -1.97 -11.01 -14.59
N TYR A 783 -2.14 -11.45 -13.35
CA TYR A 783 -2.27 -12.87 -13.03
C TYR A 783 -3.71 -13.16 -12.65
N SER A 784 -4.23 -14.30 -13.10
CA SER A 784 -5.43 -14.83 -12.45
C SER A 784 -5.11 -15.14 -10.98
N THR A 785 -6.17 -15.21 -10.18
CA THR A 785 -6.14 -15.80 -8.84
C THR A 785 -6.01 -17.33 -8.86
N ASP A 786 -5.92 -17.97 -10.02
CA ASP A 786 -5.50 -19.37 -10.17
C ASP A 786 -4.34 -19.57 -11.17
N TYR A 787 -3.48 -20.57 -10.92
CA TYR A 787 -2.24 -20.82 -11.68
C TYR A 787 -2.46 -21.42 -13.08
N SER A 788 -3.72 -21.66 -13.44
CA SER A 788 -4.21 -22.12 -14.74
C SER A 788 -3.97 -21.11 -15.86
N GLU A 789 -4.10 -19.81 -15.58
CA GLU A 789 -4.13 -18.74 -16.58
C GLU A 789 -3.23 -17.52 -16.27
N GLN A 790 -2.63 -16.95 -17.31
CA GLN A 790 -1.83 -15.72 -17.26
C GLN A 790 -2.37 -14.69 -18.28
N SER A 791 -2.84 -13.53 -17.79
CA SER A 791 -3.45 -12.49 -18.61
C SER A 791 -2.43 -11.42 -19.02
N VAL A 792 -2.23 -11.19 -20.32
CA VAL A 792 -1.26 -10.20 -20.82
C VAL A 792 -1.98 -9.06 -21.52
N TYR A 793 -1.75 -7.82 -21.08
CA TYR A 793 -2.48 -6.63 -21.52
C TYR A 793 -1.65 -5.80 -22.51
N ALA A 794 -1.89 -6.00 -23.81
CA ALA A 794 -1.24 -5.24 -24.87
C ALA A 794 -1.97 -3.92 -25.14
N ALA A 795 -1.32 -2.80 -24.85
CA ALA A 795 -1.81 -1.45 -25.15
C ALA A 795 -1.17 -0.90 -26.44
N GLY A 796 -2.00 -0.41 -27.36
CA GLY A 796 -1.55 0.14 -28.63
C GLY A 796 -1.90 -0.71 -29.87
N ALA A 797 -2.87 -1.62 -29.77
CA ALA A 797 -3.52 -2.16 -30.96
C ALA A 797 -4.22 -1.04 -31.73
N THR A 798 -4.45 -1.22 -33.04
CA THR A 798 -4.97 -0.14 -33.91
C THR A 798 -6.11 -0.58 -34.85
N GLY A 799 -6.74 -1.73 -34.58
CA GLY A 799 -7.88 -2.22 -35.33
C GLY A 799 -8.42 -3.56 -34.84
N LYS A 800 -9.68 -3.84 -35.17
CA LYS A 800 -10.29 -5.18 -35.03
C LYS A 800 -9.94 -6.02 -36.26
N ALA A 801 -9.44 -7.22 -36.04
CA ALA A 801 -9.08 -8.21 -37.06
C ALA A 801 -9.86 -9.51 -36.87
N SER A 802 -9.91 -10.37 -37.89
CA SER A 802 -10.57 -11.68 -37.78
C SER A 802 -9.72 -12.70 -37.01
N SER A 803 -8.39 -12.55 -37.09
CA SER A 803 -7.39 -13.43 -36.51
C SER A 803 -6.20 -12.62 -35.99
N TYR A 804 -5.58 -13.09 -34.91
CA TYR A 804 -4.35 -12.54 -34.35
C TYR A 804 -3.34 -13.68 -34.16
N THR A 805 -2.22 -13.60 -34.87
CA THR A 805 -1.04 -14.40 -34.58
C THR A 805 -0.26 -13.69 -33.47
N ILE A 806 -0.03 -14.40 -32.37
CA ILE A 806 0.70 -13.91 -31.20
C ILE A 806 1.97 -14.74 -31.07
N THR A 807 3.10 -14.08 -30.82
CA THR A 807 4.39 -14.73 -30.55
C THR A 807 4.95 -14.20 -29.24
N LEU A 808 5.33 -15.10 -28.33
CA LEU A 808 6.08 -14.81 -27.11
C LEU A 808 7.53 -15.24 -27.29
N SER A 809 8.48 -14.34 -27.04
CA SER A 809 9.92 -14.62 -27.14
C SER A 809 10.63 -14.23 -25.84
N PRO A 810 11.45 -15.10 -25.23
CA PRO A 810 12.15 -14.79 -23.99
C PRO A 810 13.21 -13.71 -24.18
N ASN A 811 13.26 -12.76 -23.26
CA ASN A 811 14.20 -11.65 -23.24
C ASN A 811 15.49 -12.02 -22.50
N GLY A 812 16.56 -11.26 -22.77
CA GLY A 812 17.83 -11.38 -22.05
C GLY A 812 18.65 -12.63 -22.34
N GLY A 813 18.21 -13.51 -23.26
CA GLY A 813 18.88 -14.77 -23.58
C GLY A 813 18.52 -15.91 -22.62
N LYS A 814 17.35 -15.85 -21.99
CA LYS A 814 16.71 -16.96 -21.28
C LYS A 814 15.90 -17.83 -22.24
N ASP A 815 15.27 -18.88 -21.72
CA ASP A 815 14.27 -19.69 -22.39
C ASP A 815 12.89 -19.56 -21.70
N LEU A 816 11.81 -19.80 -22.43
CA LEU A 816 10.49 -20.02 -21.83
C LEU A 816 10.40 -21.48 -21.35
N TYR A 817 9.70 -21.71 -20.24
CA TYR A 817 9.39 -23.06 -19.75
C TYR A 817 7.89 -23.18 -19.48
N ASP A 818 7.32 -24.33 -19.81
CA ASP A 818 5.97 -24.71 -19.36
C ASP A 818 5.98 -25.31 -17.95
N VAL A 819 4.79 -25.62 -17.45
CA VAL A 819 4.58 -26.09 -16.07
C VAL A 819 5.25 -27.44 -15.77
N VAL A 820 5.64 -28.24 -16.77
CA VAL A 820 6.38 -29.51 -16.61
C VAL A 820 7.87 -29.40 -16.98
N ASP A 821 8.45 -28.19 -16.88
CA ASP A 821 9.86 -27.87 -17.15
C ASP A 821 10.32 -28.11 -18.60
N LYS A 822 9.41 -28.24 -19.58
CA LYS A 822 9.77 -28.35 -21.00
C LYS A 822 10.15 -26.98 -21.56
N GLN A 823 11.28 -26.92 -22.25
CA GLN A 823 11.93 -25.69 -22.75
C GLN A 823 11.38 -25.26 -24.12
N TYR A 824 11.13 -23.96 -24.30
CA TYR A 824 10.68 -23.33 -25.54
C TYR A 824 11.54 -22.09 -25.85
N VAL A 825 12.09 -22.02 -27.06
CA VAL A 825 12.85 -20.85 -27.55
C VAL A 825 11.91 -19.69 -27.93
N SER A 826 10.67 -20.01 -28.30
CA SER A 826 9.57 -19.07 -28.51
C SER A 826 8.25 -19.86 -28.55
N PHE A 827 7.15 -19.27 -28.07
CA PHE A 827 5.80 -19.80 -28.27
C PHE A 827 5.06 -18.95 -29.30
N SER A 828 4.25 -19.55 -30.17
CA SER A 828 3.39 -18.78 -31.07
C SER A 828 2.16 -19.56 -31.51
N GLU A 829 1.01 -18.87 -31.53
CA GLU A 829 -0.28 -19.42 -31.92
C GLU A 829 -1.08 -18.37 -32.71
N THR A 830 -2.08 -18.81 -33.48
CA THR A 830 -3.02 -17.91 -34.18
C THR A 830 -4.43 -18.19 -33.71
N VAL A 831 -5.03 -17.21 -33.05
CA VAL A 831 -6.37 -17.30 -32.45
C VAL A 831 -7.35 -16.34 -33.13
N SER A 832 -8.61 -16.75 -33.21
CA SER A 832 -9.72 -15.88 -33.55
C SER A 832 -10.00 -14.94 -32.38
N ALA A 833 -10.39 -13.68 -32.65
CA ALA A 833 -10.80 -12.78 -31.58
C ALA A 833 -12.24 -13.06 -31.13
N THR A 834 -12.43 -13.31 -29.83
CA THR A 834 -13.77 -13.36 -29.23
C THR A 834 -14.24 -11.91 -29.02
N PRO A 835 -15.37 -11.48 -29.61
CA PRO A 835 -15.95 -10.19 -29.30
C PRO A 835 -16.42 -10.21 -27.85
N TYR A 836 -15.89 -9.32 -27.00
CA TYR A 836 -16.37 -9.20 -25.63
C TYR A 836 -17.86 -8.84 -25.65
N SER A 837 -18.69 -9.81 -25.25
CA SER A 837 -20.15 -9.72 -25.30
C SER A 837 -20.76 -9.23 -23.98
N GLY A 838 -19.91 -9.01 -22.97
CA GLY A 838 -20.35 -8.86 -21.59
C GLY A 838 -20.88 -10.18 -21.03
N PHE A 839 -21.56 -10.07 -19.90
CA PHE A 839 -22.19 -11.21 -19.24
C PHE A 839 -23.65 -10.93 -18.88
N ILE A 840 -24.47 -11.97 -18.92
CA ILE A 840 -25.91 -11.92 -18.70
C ILE A 840 -26.20 -12.75 -17.44
N VAL A 841 -26.85 -12.19 -16.43
CA VAL A 841 -27.39 -12.99 -15.32
C VAL A 841 -28.58 -13.79 -15.85
N SER A 842 -28.37 -15.07 -16.14
CA SER A 842 -29.39 -15.99 -16.64
C SER A 842 -30.25 -16.59 -15.53
N GLY A 843 -29.74 -16.68 -14.29
CA GLY A 843 -30.48 -17.25 -13.16
C GLY A 843 -30.12 -16.62 -11.82
N VAL A 844 -31.04 -16.70 -10.86
CA VAL A 844 -30.85 -16.24 -9.48
C VAL A 844 -31.40 -17.28 -8.50
N GLY A 845 -30.56 -17.74 -7.57
CA GLY A 845 -30.92 -18.58 -6.44
C GLY A 845 -30.73 -17.84 -5.12
N LEU A 846 -31.57 -18.15 -4.13
CA LEU A 846 -31.50 -17.57 -2.78
C LEU A 846 -31.79 -18.65 -1.74
N ASP A 847 -30.79 -18.97 -0.91
CA ASP A 847 -30.95 -19.83 0.27
C ASP A 847 -30.95 -18.96 1.53
N LEU A 848 -32.12 -18.82 2.17
CA LEU A 848 -32.27 -18.03 3.40
C LEU A 848 -31.79 -18.77 4.68
N ALA A 849 -31.59 -20.09 4.63
CA ALA A 849 -31.09 -20.88 5.74
C ALA A 849 -29.56 -20.88 5.79
N GLN A 850 -28.91 -21.01 4.62
CA GLN A 850 -27.46 -20.86 4.46
C GLN A 850 -27.01 -19.40 4.26
N LYS A 851 -27.95 -18.48 4.07
CA LYS A 851 -27.74 -17.04 3.76
C LYS A 851 -27.02 -16.80 2.41
N ILE A 852 -27.13 -17.71 1.45
CA ILE A 852 -26.42 -17.62 0.16
C ILE A 852 -27.30 -16.94 -0.90
N LEU A 853 -26.74 -15.96 -1.60
CA LEU A 853 -27.23 -15.49 -2.90
C LEU A 853 -26.35 -16.11 -3.99
N SER A 854 -26.98 -16.67 -5.02
CA SER A 854 -26.30 -17.33 -6.14
C SER A 854 -26.76 -16.69 -7.45
N LEU A 855 -25.82 -16.23 -8.28
CA LEU A 855 -26.10 -15.69 -9.61
C LEU A 855 -25.53 -16.64 -10.64
N GLU A 856 -26.40 -17.18 -11.51
CA GLU A 856 -25.98 -17.89 -12.70
C GLU A 856 -25.82 -16.90 -13.85
N ILE A 857 -24.71 -17.00 -14.57
CA ILE A 857 -24.27 -16.02 -15.55
C ILE A 857 -23.92 -16.73 -16.87
N SER A 858 -24.27 -16.16 -18.01
CA SER A 858 -23.84 -16.62 -19.34
C SER A 858 -23.10 -15.51 -20.10
N GLY A 859 -22.14 -15.90 -20.94
CA GLY A 859 -21.21 -14.95 -21.58
C GLY A 859 -19.92 -14.74 -20.78
N ASP A 860 -19.03 -13.91 -21.33
CA ASP A 860 -17.67 -13.72 -20.84
C ASP A 860 -17.62 -12.69 -19.71
N ILE A 861 -17.23 -13.12 -18.51
CA ILE A 861 -16.84 -12.19 -17.44
C ILE A 861 -15.38 -11.77 -17.68
N TYR A 862 -15.12 -10.46 -17.75
CA TYR A 862 -13.75 -9.96 -17.71
C TYR A 862 -13.20 -10.12 -16.29
N GLU A 863 -12.35 -11.13 -16.08
CA GLU A 863 -11.73 -11.45 -14.79
C GLU A 863 -10.66 -10.43 -14.40
N ASP A 864 -11.10 -9.22 -14.03
CA ASP A 864 -10.29 -8.31 -13.24
C ASP A 864 -10.61 -8.49 -11.75
N TYR A 865 -9.59 -8.35 -10.91
CA TYR A 865 -9.59 -8.66 -9.46
C TYR A 865 -10.75 -8.02 -8.66
N TYR A 866 -11.35 -6.98 -9.21
CA TYR A 866 -12.37 -6.15 -8.58
C TYR A 866 -13.69 -6.90 -8.31
N LEU A 867 -14.14 -7.80 -9.20
CA LEU A 867 -15.48 -8.41 -9.10
C LEU A 867 -15.68 -9.32 -7.87
N ARG A 868 -14.61 -9.64 -7.13
CA ARG A 868 -14.61 -10.44 -5.90
C ARG A 868 -15.27 -9.80 -4.68
N GLN A 869 -15.84 -8.59 -4.78
CA GLN A 869 -16.25 -7.84 -3.58
C GLN A 869 -17.70 -7.36 -3.65
N GLY A 870 -18.52 -7.89 -2.73
CA GLY A 870 -19.97 -7.68 -2.65
C GLY A 870 -20.39 -6.20 -2.61
N CYS A 871 -19.54 -5.30 -2.12
CA CYS A 871 -19.83 -3.86 -2.06
C CYS A 871 -20.05 -3.19 -3.43
N GLN A 872 -19.63 -3.83 -4.52
CA GLN A 872 -19.90 -3.38 -5.89
C GLN A 872 -21.32 -3.72 -6.36
N TYR A 873 -21.93 -4.75 -5.77
CA TYR A 873 -23.25 -5.25 -6.15
C TYR A 873 -24.34 -4.61 -5.29
N VAL A 874 -25.49 -4.30 -5.92
CA VAL A 874 -26.66 -3.75 -5.25
C VAL A 874 -27.88 -4.61 -5.60
N LEU A 875 -28.36 -5.37 -4.62
CA LEU A 875 -29.57 -6.17 -4.68
C LEU A 875 -30.77 -5.28 -4.34
N THR A 876 -31.67 -5.05 -5.29
CA THR A 876 -32.91 -4.29 -5.04
C THR A 876 -34.10 -5.24 -4.92
N ILE A 877 -34.86 -5.09 -3.83
CA ILE A 877 -36.05 -5.89 -3.50
C ILE A 877 -37.15 -4.93 -3.03
N ASP A 878 -38.36 -5.01 -3.60
CA ASP A 878 -39.48 -4.11 -3.27
C ASP A 878 -39.14 -2.60 -3.35
N GLY A 879 -38.19 -2.23 -4.22
CA GLY A 879 -37.68 -0.86 -4.37
C GLY A 879 -36.69 -0.42 -3.27
N ILE A 880 -36.36 -1.30 -2.31
CA ILE A 880 -35.32 -1.09 -1.31
C ILE A 880 -34.00 -1.66 -1.85
N SER A 881 -33.00 -0.81 -2.04
CA SER A 881 -31.68 -1.21 -2.54
C SER A 881 -30.72 -1.55 -1.39
N TYR A 882 -30.21 -2.79 -1.40
CA TYR A 882 -29.24 -3.32 -0.46
C TYR A 882 -27.89 -3.51 -1.18
N ARG A 883 -26.89 -2.70 -0.83
CA ARG A 883 -25.50 -2.97 -1.23
C ARG A 883 -25.02 -4.22 -0.50
N LEU A 884 -24.46 -5.19 -1.22
CA LEU A 884 -23.88 -6.40 -0.61
C LEU A 884 -22.52 -6.07 0.02
N ARG A 885 -21.83 -7.06 0.59
CA ARG A 885 -20.63 -6.88 1.44
C ARG A 885 -19.61 -7.99 1.22
N GLY A 886 -18.40 -7.86 1.77
CA GLY A 886 -17.45 -8.97 1.88
C GLY A 886 -17.05 -9.58 0.54
N GLU A 887 -16.54 -10.82 0.55
CA GLU A 887 -16.20 -11.53 -0.69
C GLU A 887 -17.44 -12.09 -1.41
N ALA A 888 -17.38 -12.05 -2.74
CA ALA A 888 -18.28 -12.73 -3.67
C ALA A 888 -17.42 -13.66 -4.53
N VAL A 889 -17.67 -14.96 -4.48
CA VAL A 889 -16.81 -15.98 -5.10
C VAL A 889 -17.31 -16.30 -6.51
N TYR A 890 -16.51 -15.94 -7.51
CA TYR A 890 -16.76 -16.39 -8.89
C TYR A 890 -16.25 -17.81 -9.09
N ASN A 891 -17.07 -18.66 -9.72
CA ASN A 891 -16.70 -20.00 -10.18
C ASN A 891 -16.74 -20.03 -11.72
N GLY A 892 -15.57 -19.85 -12.33
CA GLY A 892 -15.40 -19.79 -13.78
C GLY A 892 -15.76 -21.07 -14.55
N TYR A 893 -15.77 -22.25 -13.89
CA TYR A 893 -16.11 -23.52 -14.53
C TYR A 893 -17.61 -23.70 -14.80
N ASN A 894 -18.46 -23.11 -13.95
CA ASN A 894 -19.92 -23.13 -14.11
C ASN A 894 -20.49 -21.74 -14.45
N ASN A 895 -19.63 -20.74 -14.61
CA ASN A 895 -20.02 -19.38 -14.97
C ASN A 895 -21.04 -18.79 -13.95
N ARG A 896 -20.76 -18.96 -12.64
CA ARG A 896 -21.67 -18.52 -11.56
C ARG A 896 -20.93 -17.71 -10.49
N VAL A 897 -21.59 -16.69 -9.93
CA VAL A 897 -21.17 -16.05 -8.68
C VAL A 897 -21.93 -16.70 -7.52
N PHE A 898 -21.17 -17.16 -6.52
CA PHE A 898 -21.66 -17.76 -5.29
C PHE A 898 -21.11 -17.03 -4.07
N GLU A 899 -21.63 -17.42 -2.91
CA GLU A 899 -21.22 -16.99 -1.58
C GLU A 899 -21.51 -15.50 -1.28
N ALA A 900 -22.23 -15.29 -0.18
CA ALA A 900 -22.63 -13.98 0.25
C ALA A 900 -22.94 -13.98 1.77
N GLY A 901 -21.92 -13.89 2.62
CA GLY A 901 -22.06 -13.60 4.07
C GLY A 901 -22.69 -12.22 4.39
N CYS A 902 -23.34 -11.60 3.40
CA CYS A 902 -23.78 -10.23 3.32
C CYS A 902 -25.26 -10.07 3.68
N LEU A 903 -26.04 -11.15 3.50
CA LEU A 903 -27.50 -11.13 3.67
C LEU A 903 -27.91 -10.85 5.13
N GLU A 904 -27.00 -11.01 6.10
CA GLU A 904 -27.17 -10.56 7.49
C GLU A 904 -27.49 -9.06 7.64
N SER A 905 -27.06 -8.25 6.66
CA SER A 905 -27.34 -6.82 6.66
C SER A 905 -28.76 -6.48 6.20
N ILE A 906 -29.44 -7.43 5.54
CA ILE A 906 -30.72 -7.29 4.82
C ILE A 906 -31.88 -7.73 5.70
N ASP A 907 -32.97 -6.95 5.67
CA ASP A 907 -34.16 -7.21 6.48
C ASP A 907 -35.27 -7.85 5.62
N PHE A 908 -35.17 -9.16 5.43
CA PHE A 908 -36.14 -9.95 4.65
C PHE A 908 -37.55 -9.97 5.24
N SER A 909 -37.77 -9.50 6.47
CA SER A 909 -39.13 -9.38 7.04
C SER A 909 -40.01 -8.35 6.32
N LYS A 910 -39.39 -7.50 5.48
CA LYS A 910 -40.04 -6.47 4.66
C LYS A 910 -40.18 -6.83 3.18
N VAL A 911 -39.70 -8.01 2.79
CA VAL A 911 -39.76 -8.51 1.41
C VAL A 911 -41.05 -9.31 1.22
N SER A 912 -41.83 -8.99 0.19
CA SER A 912 -43.00 -9.82 -0.16
C SER A 912 -42.58 -11.03 -0.99
N THR A 913 -43.24 -12.17 -0.77
CA THR A 913 -42.98 -13.43 -1.49
C THR A 913 -43.43 -13.41 -2.96
N SER A 914 -44.00 -12.30 -3.41
CA SER A 914 -44.46 -12.03 -4.78
C SER A 914 -43.49 -11.18 -5.62
N SER A 915 -42.35 -10.79 -5.06
CA SER A 915 -41.68 -9.56 -5.49
C SER A 915 -40.51 -9.74 -6.45
N ILE A 916 -40.39 -8.76 -7.35
CA ILE A 916 -39.38 -8.70 -8.40
C ILE A 916 -38.03 -8.32 -7.77
N VAL A 917 -37.04 -9.17 -7.99
CA VAL A 917 -35.62 -8.88 -7.70
C VAL A 917 -35.00 -8.15 -8.88
N THR A 918 -34.14 -7.16 -8.61
CA THR A 918 -33.34 -6.49 -9.66
C THR A 918 -31.90 -6.28 -9.18
N LEU A 919 -30.96 -6.61 -10.07
CA LEU A 919 -29.51 -6.42 -9.96
C LEU A 919 -29.03 -5.59 -11.16
N SER A 920 -27.87 -4.92 -11.06
CA SER A 920 -27.47 -3.90 -12.04
C SER A 920 -25.94 -3.68 -12.11
N PHE A 921 -25.31 -3.93 -13.26
CA PHE A 921 -23.88 -3.61 -13.55
C PHE A 921 -23.65 -3.14 -15.02
N ASP A 922 -22.79 -2.13 -15.23
CA ASP A 922 -22.83 -1.23 -16.39
C ASP A 922 -22.70 -1.88 -17.80
N SER A 923 -23.75 -1.68 -18.62
CA SER A 923 -23.88 -1.84 -20.10
C SER A 923 -24.08 -3.23 -20.76
N LEU A 924 -25.28 -3.43 -21.36
CA LEU A 924 -25.64 -4.28 -22.54
C LEU A 924 -25.41 -5.82 -22.47
N SER A 925 -26.05 -6.73 -23.24
CA SER A 925 -27.46 -6.92 -23.68
C SER A 925 -27.59 -8.22 -24.52
N THR A 926 -28.62 -9.09 -24.49
CA THR A 926 -29.84 -9.33 -23.66
C THR A 926 -30.51 -10.65 -24.12
N ALA A 927 -31.18 -11.39 -23.20
CA ALA A 927 -32.05 -12.58 -23.44
C ALA A 927 -31.33 -13.89 -23.89
N GLN A 928 -31.84 -15.11 -23.65
CA GLN A 928 -33.14 -15.56 -23.09
C GLN A 928 -33.04 -16.92 -22.35
N ASP A 929 -34.10 -17.24 -21.58
CA ASP A 929 -34.49 -18.56 -21.00
C ASP A 929 -33.65 -19.17 -19.87
N ALA A 930 -34.37 -19.59 -18.81
CA ALA A 930 -33.84 -20.28 -17.62
C ALA A 930 -34.96 -21.16 -17.02
N ASP A 931 -34.67 -22.44 -16.78
CA ASP A 931 -35.70 -23.42 -16.37
C ASP A 931 -35.15 -24.48 -15.39
N ALA A 932 -34.76 -24.02 -14.19
CA ALA A 932 -34.41 -24.86 -13.04
C ALA A 932 -34.96 -24.22 -11.74
N LEU A 933 -35.64 -25.00 -10.89
CA LEU A 933 -36.52 -24.45 -9.84
C LEU A 933 -35.87 -24.30 -8.45
N ALA A 934 -36.13 -23.15 -7.82
CA ALA A 934 -35.95 -22.93 -6.38
C ALA A 934 -37.11 -23.51 -5.54
N LYS A 935 -36.96 -23.53 -4.21
CA LYS A 935 -37.97 -23.96 -3.24
C LYS A 935 -38.18 -22.93 -2.13
N ASP A 936 -39.40 -22.86 -1.62
CA ASP A 936 -39.81 -21.99 -0.51
C ASP A 936 -39.35 -22.53 0.86
N PRO A 937 -39.52 -21.77 1.97
CA PRO A 937 -39.15 -22.21 3.31
C PRO A 937 -39.92 -23.43 3.86
N SER A 938 -40.91 -23.96 3.12
CA SER A 938 -41.59 -25.23 3.41
C SER A 938 -41.09 -26.40 2.55
N GLY A 939 -40.11 -26.16 1.68
CA GLY A 939 -39.54 -27.14 0.75
C GLY A 939 -40.31 -27.30 -0.56
N LYS A 940 -41.28 -26.43 -0.85
CA LYS A 940 -42.18 -26.52 -2.01
C LYS A 940 -41.65 -25.66 -3.17
N PRO A 941 -41.69 -26.10 -4.44
CA PRO A 941 -41.14 -25.33 -5.56
C PRO A 941 -41.76 -23.93 -5.69
N ILE A 942 -40.90 -22.92 -5.92
CA ILE A 942 -41.31 -21.54 -6.22
C ILE A 942 -41.72 -21.46 -7.69
N ASP A 943 -42.78 -20.71 -8.00
CA ASP A 943 -43.30 -20.56 -9.36
C ASP A 943 -42.29 -19.82 -10.28
N PRO A 944 -41.81 -20.45 -11.39
CA PRO A 944 -40.86 -19.82 -12.31
C PRO A 944 -41.35 -18.50 -12.92
N SER A 945 -42.67 -18.26 -12.99
CA SER A 945 -43.22 -17.01 -13.53
C SER A 945 -42.88 -15.78 -12.68
N ILE A 946 -42.55 -15.95 -11.39
CA ILE A 946 -42.10 -14.87 -10.50
C ILE A 946 -40.72 -14.34 -10.96
N LEU A 947 -39.85 -15.23 -11.44
CA LEU A 947 -38.48 -14.90 -11.87
C LEU A 947 -38.42 -14.20 -13.25
N LYS A 948 -39.49 -14.26 -14.06
CA LYS A 948 -39.50 -13.75 -15.45
C LYS A 948 -39.50 -12.23 -15.61
N ASN A 949 -39.43 -11.47 -14.51
CA ASN A 949 -39.48 -10.01 -14.51
C ASN A 949 -38.14 -9.33 -14.13
N LEU A 950 -37.03 -10.09 -14.08
CA LEU A 950 -35.71 -9.60 -13.68
C LEU A 950 -35.13 -8.63 -14.74
N HIS A 951 -35.10 -7.32 -14.47
CA HIS A 951 -34.72 -6.28 -15.44
C HIS A 951 -33.44 -5.53 -15.05
N VAL A 952 -32.29 -6.02 -15.51
CA VAL A 952 -30.97 -5.38 -15.35
C VAL A 952 -30.91 -4.07 -16.16
N THR A 953 -30.77 -2.92 -15.50
CA THR A 953 -30.69 -1.58 -16.13
C THR A 953 -29.72 -0.67 -15.36
N VAL A 954 -28.79 -0.02 -16.06
CA VAL A 954 -27.55 0.48 -15.44
C VAL A 954 -26.95 1.69 -16.19
N LYS A 955 -25.74 2.17 -15.82
CA LYS A 955 -25.35 3.58 -15.89
C LYS A 955 -24.23 3.94 -16.88
#